data_AF-A0A8T0EGK7-F1
#
_entry.id   AF-A0A8T0EGK7-F1
#
_cell.length_a   1.000
_cell.length_b   1.000
_cell.length_c   1.000
_cell.angle_alpha   90.00
_cell.angle_beta   90.00
_cell.angle_gamma   90.00
#
_symmetry.space_group_name_H-M   'P 1'
#
loop_
_entity.id
_entity.type
_entity.pdbx_description
1 polymer ?
#
loop_
_entity_poly.entity_id
_entity_poly.type
_entity_poly.pdbx_seq_one_letter_code
_entity_poly.pdbx_strand_id
1 'polypeptide(L)'
;MEELDDYCGTWRIVKCLALPHSSESTGIEGTEFTLDESGDVTWNVPENTEPMPFFNCETYELYSSNPHYLRFFGTFVGHVMEFQVDRPKDDTIQLTYEGWCILQCERVLNANSKQFQSTPYSFLCALVEGYFSDLTICASNGKEFKVHKTILKLGNSAIDWDTSPCPLSNLPEDVLYAILHYLYSECLPDPLDDETAKSCVAATNDLPGFEGFKELCQLYLKNNALLDQILTLVEEIHSSGDRIIDFFSGKSDALSCSSTSSDSDDDVNFANDPSILRYIIIQALRESAVVGAKILVLCDIFSKRKNELCRAERHELIEYLKTRLPDFMKQLHRFLEVIEISLGNLTPVQRMDIASYFVSDIEHVLDVVFVFITEIKTALEQIINASSTKKDKNYSNFGDKWKQNVGHALGKSLKNALHMRELMKLRSFHERVLSTFMNLMHKKEVFTDMSSVNKTRSLANNLEWFIVEIPMFMLRTKELTAALDEKLTFKEWKYWFKLGTSKVAWVLNRLACHRETLDSLIRQIDRLVESEQFTRCLVQLSLLDPPPSAAATAASCVKTQLQTNGPKHTEIKSFHESPVASESKLAKKAVSFLKKCVDTDMSFEIVTTSQDASESASSPKGAYAPAVDGEMEYITIKAHCIVIASRCDWFRKALLSGMKESIHKRIVIHDTTPQLFLIFLEYLYGGQVDTGQLSTEQLADLMQLSDRYEVDCLKQISEDALKNLIDEDSALFLLGIADQFNARALRTAALEFIALNKDIIKSEVFYDLPEDLQSEVEEMITWVELRNSQRSEELSGPKFLNHDSPSSMSSSLLDIEELFSAVNISGNEEEQASDSSSLEDLPLTQDSAQLEACVAQLRDIVGESVPREELVRVSLAADYDVNRALNFFFSRFT
;
A
#
# COMPACT_ATOMS: atom_id res chain seq x y z
N MET A 1 -14.40 -7.19 -12.58
CA MET A 1 -14.27 -7.53 -11.15
C MET A 1 -13.87 -8.99 -10.97
N GLU A 2 -14.39 -9.92 -11.77
CA GLU A 2 -14.04 -11.36 -11.74
C GLU A 2 -12.58 -11.71 -12.13
N GLU A 3 -11.87 -10.90 -12.94
CA GLU A 3 -10.49 -11.23 -13.37
C GLU A 3 -9.39 -10.93 -12.32
N LEU A 4 -9.71 -10.24 -11.21
CA LEU A 4 -8.69 -9.85 -10.22
C LEU A 4 -8.39 -10.96 -9.21
N ASP A 5 -9.37 -11.82 -8.92
CA ASP A 5 -9.26 -12.93 -7.96
C ASP A 5 -8.23 -13.96 -8.39
N ASP A 6 -8.09 -14.19 -9.70
CA ASP A 6 -7.15 -15.17 -10.25
C ASP A 6 -5.68 -14.86 -9.93
N TYR A 7 -5.35 -13.57 -9.71
CA TYR A 7 -3.98 -13.13 -9.43
C TYR A 7 -3.73 -12.82 -7.94
N CYS A 8 -4.77 -12.67 -7.12
CA CYS A 8 -4.61 -12.42 -5.69
C CYS A 8 -4.02 -13.65 -4.98
N GLY A 9 -3.28 -13.41 -3.88
CA GLY A 9 -2.65 -14.45 -3.07
C GLY A 9 -1.12 -14.34 -2.98
N THR A 10 -0.50 -15.33 -2.34
CA THR A 10 0.95 -15.37 -2.14
C THR A 10 1.63 -16.22 -3.22
N TRP A 11 2.64 -15.65 -3.86
CA TRP A 11 3.38 -16.25 -4.96
C TRP A 11 4.86 -16.34 -4.57
N ARG A 12 5.49 -17.48 -4.85
CA ARG A 12 6.92 -17.70 -4.61
C ARG A 12 7.67 -17.72 -5.93
N ILE A 13 8.77 -16.98 -6.01
CA ILE A 13 9.68 -17.03 -7.16
C ILE A 13 10.45 -18.35 -7.10
N VAL A 14 10.17 -19.25 -8.02
CA VAL A 14 10.83 -20.57 -8.09
C VAL A 14 12.02 -20.53 -9.03
N LYS A 15 11.95 -19.70 -10.07
CA LYS A 15 13.03 -19.58 -11.05
C LYS A 15 13.10 -18.18 -11.63
N CYS A 16 14.31 -17.66 -11.76
CA CYS A 16 14.58 -16.46 -12.55
C CYS A 16 15.48 -16.80 -13.73
N LEU A 17 15.06 -16.44 -14.93
CA LEU A 17 15.84 -16.59 -16.15
C LEU A 17 16.35 -15.21 -16.58
N ALA A 18 17.65 -14.97 -16.43
CA ALA A 18 18.32 -13.81 -17.02
C ALA A 18 18.65 -14.12 -18.49
N LEU A 19 18.27 -13.22 -19.41
CA LEU A 19 18.54 -13.36 -20.85
C LEU A 19 19.91 -12.73 -21.21
N PRO A 20 20.75 -13.37 -22.06
CA PRO A 20 20.59 -14.67 -22.72
C PRO A 20 21.52 -15.75 -22.12
N HIS A 21 20.93 -16.81 -21.58
CA HIS A 21 21.54 -18.15 -21.36
C HIS A 21 22.46 -18.36 -20.14
N SER A 22 22.01 -18.03 -18.94
CA SER A 22 22.54 -18.66 -17.72
C SER A 22 21.42 -19.41 -16.98
N SER A 23 21.53 -20.74 -16.89
CA SER A 23 20.67 -21.58 -16.03
C SER A 23 21.10 -21.59 -14.56
N GLU A 24 21.95 -20.64 -14.15
CA GLU A 24 22.47 -20.53 -12.79
C GLU A 24 21.47 -19.77 -11.91
N SER A 25 21.31 -20.23 -10.66
CA SER A 25 20.44 -19.59 -9.67
C SER A 25 20.88 -18.15 -9.43
N THR A 26 19.95 -17.22 -9.61
CA THR A 26 20.17 -15.78 -9.49
C THR A 26 20.19 -15.29 -8.04
N GLY A 27 19.85 -16.15 -7.07
CA GLY A 27 19.84 -15.85 -5.63
C GLY A 27 18.57 -15.16 -5.15
N ILE A 28 17.61 -14.91 -6.04
CA ILE A 28 16.27 -14.38 -5.69
C ILE A 28 15.22 -15.48 -5.57
N GLU A 29 15.55 -16.72 -5.98
CA GLU A 29 14.68 -17.88 -5.83
C GLU A 29 14.35 -18.11 -4.34
N GLY A 30 13.08 -18.38 -4.04
CA GLY A 30 12.55 -18.47 -2.67
C GLY A 30 11.97 -17.18 -2.11
N THR A 31 12.10 -16.05 -2.81
CA THR A 31 11.39 -14.81 -2.45
C THR A 31 9.89 -14.99 -2.65
N GLU A 32 9.09 -14.62 -1.64
CA GLU A 32 7.62 -14.64 -1.73
C GLU A 32 7.09 -13.21 -1.87
N PHE A 33 6.01 -13.03 -2.61
CA PHE A 33 5.26 -11.78 -2.65
C PHE A 33 3.76 -12.04 -2.55
N THR A 34 3.04 -11.20 -1.82
CA THR A 34 1.59 -11.31 -1.65
C THR A 34 0.91 -10.16 -2.36
N LEU A 35 -0.02 -10.50 -3.26
CA LEU A 35 -0.90 -9.56 -3.95
C LEU A 35 -2.25 -9.57 -3.23
N ASP A 36 -2.67 -8.42 -2.72
CA ASP A 36 -3.97 -8.31 -2.06
C ASP A 36 -5.02 -7.62 -2.93
N GLU A 37 -6.29 -7.88 -2.61
CA GLU A 37 -7.44 -7.31 -3.31
C GLU A 37 -7.44 -5.76 -3.27
N SER A 38 -6.82 -5.18 -2.24
CA SER A 38 -6.70 -3.73 -2.06
C SER A 38 -5.64 -3.07 -2.97
N GLY A 39 -4.92 -3.87 -3.77
CA GLY A 39 -3.89 -3.42 -4.71
C GLY A 39 -2.52 -3.12 -4.09
N ASP A 40 -2.24 -3.56 -2.86
CA ASP A 40 -0.89 -3.51 -2.30
C ASP A 40 -0.12 -4.81 -2.56
N VAL A 41 1.20 -4.71 -2.46
CA VAL A 41 2.15 -5.83 -2.59
C VAL A 41 3.05 -5.85 -1.38
N THR A 42 3.18 -7.01 -0.74
CA THR A 42 4.19 -7.25 0.29
C THR A 42 5.24 -8.21 -0.24
N TRP A 43 6.51 -7.94 0.05
CA TRP A 43 7.64 -8.77 -0.36
C TRP A 43 8.27 -9.41 0.88
N ASN A 44 8.36 -10.73 0.89
CA ASN A 44 9.07 -11.51 1.89
C ASN A 44 10.37 -12.03 1.27
N VAL A 45 11.44 -11.26 1.47
CA VAL A 45 12.76 -11.49 0.87
C VAL A 45 13.69 -12.18 1.89
N PRO A 46 14.27 -13.35 1.59
CA PRO A 46 15.23 -14.02 2.46
C PRO A 46 16.45 -13.14 2.80
N GLU A 47 16.99 -13.25 4.02
CA GLU A 47 18.06 -12.35 4.53
C GLU A 47 19.35 -12.34 3.69
N ASN A 48 19.61 -13.38 2.89
CA ASN A 48 20.81 -13.53 2.06
C ASN A 48 20.60 -13.16 0.59
N THR A 49 19.42 -12.68 0.21
CA THR A 49 19.09 -12.33 -1.18
C THR A 49 19.61 -10.94 -1.54
N GLU A 50 20.18 -10.79 -2.73
CA GLU A 50 20.68 -9.50 -3.20
C GLU A 50 19.53 -8.50 -3.48
N PRO A 51 19.67 -7.22 -3.10
CA PRO A 51 18.57 -6.25 -3.20
C PRO A 51 18.25 -5.90 -4.65
N MET A 52 17.07 -6.34 -5.11
CA MET A 52 16.50 -6.02 -6.42
C MET A 52 15.64 -4.74 -6.38
N PRO A 53 15.62 -3.95 -7.46
CA PRO A 53 14.79 -2.74 -7.59
C PRO A 53 13.30 -2.92 -7.30
N PHE A 54 12.71 -4.06 -7.71
CA PHE A 54 11.28 -4.33 -7.55
C PHE A 54 10.86 -4.75 -6.14
N PHE A 55 11.78 -5.11 -5.24
CA PHE A 55 11.44 -5.41 -3.84
C PHE A 55 10.92 -4.18 -3.07
N ASN A 56 11.13 -2.98 -3.61
CA ASN A 56 10.62 -1.73 -3.05
C ASN A 56 9.24 -1.34 -3.62
N CYS A 57 8.60 -2.25 -4.37
CA CYS A 57 7.26 -2.08 -4.89
C CYS A 57 6.22 -2.37 -3.81
N GLU A 58 5.29 -1.43 -3.60
CA GLU A 58 4.30 -1.48 -2.52
C GLU A 58 2.87 -1.60 -3.05
N THR A 59 2.64 -1.32 -4.33
CA THR A 59 1.32 -1.42 -4.95
C THR A 59 1.41 -2.08 -6.32
N TYR A 60 0.30 -2.67 -6.75
CA TYR A 60 0.15 -3.19 -8.09
C TYR A 60 -1.17 -2.82 -8.74
N GLU A 61 -1.17 -2.83 -10.06
CA GLU A 61 -2.36 -2.71 -10.88
C GLU A 61 -2.32 -3.77 -11.98
N LEU A 62 -3.49 -4.37 -12.23
CA LEU A 62 -3.69 -5.30 -13.33
C LEU A 62 -4.32 -4.55 -14.48
N TYR A 63 -3.66 -4.55 -15.63
CA TYR A 63 -4.20 -4.01 -16.86
C TYR A 63 -4.55 -5.17 -17.79
N SER A 64 -5.86 -5.43 -17.91
CA SER A 64 -6.42 -6.47 -18.77
C SER A 64 -6.41 -6.05 -20.25
N SER A 65 -5.24 -5.75 -20.81
CA SER A 65 -5.07 -5.75 -22.28
C SER A 65 -4.59 -7.11 -22.75
N ASN A 66 -4.57 -7.35 -24.06
CA ASN A 66 -4.01 -8.57 -24.62
C ASN A 66 -2.68 -8.22 -25.30
N PRO A 67 -1.51 -8.50 -24.69
CA PRO A 67 -1.28 -9.33 -23.49
C PRO A 67 -1.54 -8.63 -22.15
N HIS A 68 -1.82 -9.39 -21.08
CA HIS A 68 -2.08 -8.86 -19.72
C HIS A 68 -0.80 -8.28 -19.12
N TYR A 69 -0.94 -7.20 -18.35
CA TYR A 69 0.19 -6.58 -17.64
C TYR A 69 -0.10 -6.43 -16.15
N LEU A 70 0.89 -6.79 -15.34
CA LEU A 70 0.91 -6.52 -13.92
C LEU A 70 1.97 -5.46 -13.67
N ARG A 71 1.49 -4.26 -13.34
CA ARG A 71 2.33 -3.09 -13.10
C ARG A 71 2.62 -3.03 -11.62
N PHE A 72 3.87 -3.27 -11.24
CA PHE A 72 4.35 -3.04 -9.89
C PHE A 72 4.86 -1.62 -9.75
N PHE A 73 4.44 -0.97 -8.68
CA PHE A 73 4.83 0.40 -8.38
C PHE A 73 5.61 0.43 -7.09
N GLY A 74 6.78 1.08 -7.15
CA GLY A 74 7.68 1.14 -6.03
C GLY A 74 8.43 2.44 -5.89
N THR A 75 8.99 2.61 -4.72
CA THR A 75 9.80 3.78 -4.35
C THR A 75 11.21 3.76 -4.93
N PHE A 76 11.56 2.75 -5.72
CA PHE A 76 12.86 2.73 -6.39
C PHE A 76 12.87 3.75 -7.54
N VAL A 77 13.35 4.95 -7.24
CA VAL A 77 13.65 6.02 -8.21
C VAL A 77 12.41 6.51 -8.99
N GLY A 78 11.19 6.26 -8.49
CA GLY A 78 9.93 6.70 -9.13
C GLY A 78 9.64 6.01 -10.48
N HIS A 79 10.23 4.84 -10.73
CA HIS A 79 9.96 4.05 -11.93
C HIS A 79 8.79 3.08 -11.70
N VAL A 80 7.94 2.98 -12.71
CA VAL A 80 6.94 1.93 -12.83
C VAL A 80 7.61 0.71 -13.43
N MET A 81 7.44 -0.46 -12.82
CA MET A 81 7.92 -1.73 -13.36
C MET A 81 6.74 -2.51 -13.93
N GLU A 82 6.71 -2.61 -15.26
CA GLU A 82 5.65 -3.31 -15.97
C GLU A 82 6.11 -4.73 -16.29
N PHE A 83 5.41 -5.72 -15.73
CA PHE A 83 5.63 -7.12 -16.07
C PHE A 83 4.50 -7.56 -16.98
N GLN A 84 4.84 -8.11 -18.14
CA GLN A 84 3.89 -8.85 -18.94
C GLN A 84 3.59 -10.16 -18.21
N VAL A 85 2.32 -10.49 -18.07
CA VAL A 85 1.86 -11.65 -17.29
C VAL A 85 1.06 -12.57 -18.18
N ASP A 86 1.41 -13.84 -18.14
CA ASP A 86 0.60 -14.89 -18.76
C ASP A 86 -0.58 -15.22 -17.83
N ARG A 87 -1.76 -15.50 -18.40
CA ARG A 87 -2.92 -15.95 -17.59
C ARG A 87 -2.50 -17.15 -16.73
N PRO A 88 -2.83 -17.17 -15.43
CA PRO A 88 -2.42 -18.23 -14.53
C PRO A 88 -2.93 -19.57 -15.08
N LYS A 89 -2.02 -20.53 -15.21
CA LYS A 89 -2.32 -21.93 -15.55
C LYS A 89 -1.74 -22.79 -14.45
N ASP A 90 -2.56 -23.66 -13.87
CA ASP A 90 -2.15 -24.65 -12.86
C ASP A 90 -1.34 -24.04 -11.70
N ASP A 91 -1.86 -22.96 -11.07
CA ASP A 91 -1.22 -22.27 -9.94
C ASP A 91 0.19 -21.71 -10.22
N THR A 92 0.53 -21.49 -11.50
CA THR A 92 1.78 -20.84 -11.91
C THR A 92 1.52 -19.55 -12.67
N ILE A 93 2.34 -18.53 -12.41
CA ILE A 93 2.38 -17.28 -13.20
C ILE A 93 3.79 -17.02 -13.70
N GLN A 94 3.87 -16.54 -14.92
CA GLN A 94 5.12 -16.09 -15.52
C GLN A 94 5.10 -14.57 -15.63
N LEU A 95 6.04 -13.90 -14.97
CA LEU A 95 6.23 -12.46 -15.03
C LEU A 95 7.43 -12.14 -15.93
N THR A 96 7.19 -11.49 -17.06
CA THR A 96 8.24 -11.12 -18.03
C THR A 96 8.51 -9.62 -17.97
N TYR A 97 9.74 -9.22 -17.66
CA TYR A 97 10.14 -7.82 -17.55
C TYR A 97 11.01 -7.37 -18.73
N GLU A 98 10.44 -6.59 -19.66
CA GLU A 98 11.09 -5.88 -20.80
C GLU A 98 12.35 -6.57 -21.40
N GLY A 99 12.34 -7.91 -21.55
CA GLY A 99 13.46 -8.68 -22.11
C GLY A 99 14.70 -8.86 -21.21
N TRP A 100 14.66 -8.42 -19.94
CA TRP A 100 15.77 -8.55 -18.98
C TRP A 100 15.70 -9.83 -18.15
N CYS A 101 14.51 -10.14 -17.64
CA CYS A 101 14.29 -11.36 -16.87
C CYS A 101 12.87 -11.91 -17.03
N ILE A 102 12.78 -13.22 -16.81
CA ILE A 102 11.51 -13.94 -16.67
C ILE A 102 11.49 -14.54 -15.27
N LEU A 103 10.49 -14.21 -14.47
CA LEU A 103 10.23 -14.81 -13.17
C LEU A 103 9.14 -15.86 -13.33
N GLN A 104 9.47 -17.11 -13.03
CA GLN A 104 8.47 -18.16 -12.88
C GLN A 104 8.10 -18.24 -11.41
N CYS A 105 6.82 -18.01 -11.14
CA CYS A 105 6.29 -17.98 -9.79
C CYS A 105 5.23 -19.07 -9.63
N GLU A 106 5.25 -19.74 -8.49
CA GLU A 106 4.26 -20.75 -8.11
C GLU A 106 3.43 -20.19 -6.96
N ARG A 107 2.12 -20.42 -6.99
CA ARG A 107 1.22 -20.03 -5.90
C ARG A 107 1.57 -20.87 -4.69
N VAL A 108 1.79 -20.20 -3.57
CA VAL A 108 2.01 -20.87 -2.30
C VAL A 108 0.64 -21.21 -1.73
N LEU A 109 0.22 -22.47 -1.84
CA LEU A 109 -0.97 -23.04 -1.20
C LEU A 109 -0.77 -23.16 0.33
N ASN A 110 -0.33 -22.09 1.00
CA ASN A 110 -0.27 -22.01 2.46
C ASN A 110 -1.25 -20.96 3.00
N ALA A 111 -2.31 -20.65 2.24
CA ALA A 111 -3.19 -19.53 2.52
C ALA A 111 -4.00 -19.71 3.82
N ASN A 112 -4.35 -20.93 4.21
CA ASN A 112 -5.21 -21.15 5.38
C ASN A 112 -4.42 -21.56 6.64
N SER A 113 -3.37 -22.39 6.51
CA SER A 113 -2.58 -22.86 7.66
C SER A 113 -1.81 -21.74 8.37
N LYS A 114 -1.34 -20.70 7.64
CA LYS A 114 -0.74 -19.50 8.27
C LYS A 114 -1.79 -18.58 8.92
N GLN A 115 -3.02 -18.52 8.41
CA GLN A 115 -4.08 -17.65 8.92
C GLN A 115 -4.55 -18.06 10.34
N PHE A 116 -4.59 -19.37 10.62
CA PHE A 116 -4.93 -19.88 11.96
C PHE A 116 -3.73 -19.92 12.92
N GLN A 117 -2.50 -20.05 12.39
CA GLN A 117 -1.26 -19.87 13.17
C GLN A 117 -0.88 -18.40 13.42
N SER A 118 -1.55 -17.44 12.76
CA SER A 118 -1.36 -16.00 12.92
C SER A 118 -2.32 -15.37 13.93
N THR A 119 -2.87 -16.13 14.88
CA THR A 119 -3.68 -15.55 15.95
C THR A 119 -2.79 -14.73 16.90
N PRO A 120 -3.24 -13.52 17.31
CA PRO A 120 -2.54 -12.72 18.31
C PRO A 120 -2.38 -13.51 19.61
N TYR A 121 -1.17 -13.55 20.14
CA TYR A 121 -0.88 -14.26 21.39
C TYR A 121 -0.94 -13.29 22.57
N SER A 122 -1.88 -13.48 23.48
CA SER A 122 -2.01 -12.65 24.68
C SER A 122 -2.65 -13.40 25.85
N PHE A 123 -2.47 -12.83 27.05
CA PHE A 123 -3.08 -13.23 28.30
C PHE A 123 -4.06 -12.18 28.85
N LEU A 124 -4.48 -11.20 28.04
CA LEU A 124 -5.29 -10.06 28.52
C LEU A 124 -6.60 -10.47 29.21
N CYS A 125 -7.24 -11.55 28.76
CA CYS A 125 -8.41 -12.13 29.44
C CYS A 125 -8.14 -12.40 30.93
N ALA A 126 -6.97 -12.91 31.27
CA ALA A 126 -6.59 -13.15 32.67
C ALA A 126 -6.45 -11.84 33.47
N LEU A 127 -5.91 -10.77 32.87
CA LEU A 127 -5.79 -9.46 33.52
C LEU A 127 -7.15 -8.83 33.81
N VAL A 128 -8.09 -8.93 32.85
CA VAL A 128 -9.42 -8.34 32.96
C VAL A 128 -10.29 -9.10 33.97
N GLU A 129 -10.28 -10.43 33.92
CA GLU A 129 -11.13 -11.24 34.80
C GLU A 129 -10.53 -11.48 36.19
N GLY A 130 -9.20 -11.49 36.32
CA GLY A 130 -8.47 -11.58 37.59
C GLY A 130 -8.59 -12.93 38.32
N TYR A 131 -8.98 -14.01 37.63
CA TYR A 131 -9.05 -15.36 38.21
C TYR A 131 -7.65 -15.92 38.53
N PHE A 132 -7.51 -16.64 39.65
CA PHE A 132 -6.22 -17.17 40.16
C PHE A 132 -5.15 -16.10 40.48
N SER A 133 -5.55 -14.84 40.69
CA SER A 133 -4.63 -13.78 41.11
C SER A 133 -3.96 -14.05 42.45
N ASP A 134 -2.64 -13.90 42.48
CA ASP A 134 -1.75 -14.15 43.62
C ASP A 134 -1.01 -12.87 44.08
N LEU A 135 -1.23 -11.76 43.37
CA LEU A 135 -0.70 -10.45 43.71
C LEU A 135 -1.73 -9.35 43.37
N THR A 136 -1.77 -8.31 44.20
CA THR A 136 -2.56 -7.10 43.96
C THR A 136 -1.64 -5.89 43.95
N ILE A 137 -1.73 -5.08 42.89
CA ILE A 137 -0.97 -3.83 42.77
C ILE A 137 -1.95 -2.66 42.84
N CYS A 138 -1.69 -1.72 43.74
CA CYS A 138 -2.53 -0.53 43.93
C CYS A 138 -1.98 0.65 43.12
N ALA A 139 -2.85 1.28 42.34
CA ALA A 139 -2.59 2.58 41.70
C ALA A 139 -2.58 3.72 42.74
N SER A 140 -2.07 4.87 42.34
CA SER A 140 -1.99 6.08 43.19
C SER A 140 -3.35 6.59 43.68
N ASN A 141 -4.42 6.33 42.94
CA ASN A 141 -5.80 6.67 43.31
C ASN A 141 -6.48 5.60 44.19
N GLY A 142 -5.77 4.53 44.55
CA GLY A 142 -6.29 3.42 45.36
C GLY A 142 -6.98 2.32 44.56
N LYS A 143 -7.06 2.40 43.22
CA LYS A 143 -7.60 1.29 42.40
C LYS A 143 -6.68 0.08 42.47
N GLU A 144 -7.26 -1.08 42.71
CA GLU A 144 -6.54 -2.36 42.84
C GLU A 144 -6.58 -3.16 41.54
N PHE A 145 -5.42 -3.60 41.07
CA PHE A 145 -5.28 -4.49 39.93
C PHE A 145 -4.88 -5.89 40.41
N LYS A 146 -5.73 -6.88 40.09
CA LYS A 146 -5.48 -8.30 40.36
C LYS A 146 -4.57 -8.86 39.27
N VAL A 147 -3.36 -9.27 39.65
CA VAL A 147 -2.32 -9.69 38.72
C VAL A 147 -1.76 -11.05 39.10
N HIS A 148 -1.00 -11.65 38.18
CA HIS A 148 -0.48 -13.01 38.27
C HIS A 148 1.04 -12.97 38.23
N LYS A 149 1.72 -13.36 39.32
CA LYS A 149 3.19 -13.38 39.36
C LYS A 149 3.77 -14.22 38.24
N THR A 150 3.13 -15.34 37.90
CA THR A 150 3.53 -16.21 36.77
C THR A 150 3.57 -15.43 35.46
N ILE A 151 2.54 -14.64 35.13
CA ILE A 151 2.51 -13.86 33.89
C ILE A 151 3.47 -12.68 33.96
N LEU A 152 3.58 -12.00 35.11
CA LEU A 152 4.55 -10.90 35.29
C LEU A 152 6.00 -11.37 35.07
N LYS A 153 6.37 -12.55 35.60
CA LYS A 153 7.67 -13.19 35.35
C LYS A 153 7.87 -13.57 33.88
N LEU A 154 6.81 -13.99 33.18
CA LEU A 154 6.86 -14.26 31.73
C LEU A 154 7.09 -12.96 30.94
N GLY A 155 6.32 -11.91 31.20
CA GLY A 155 6.47 -10.61 30.54
C GLY A 155 7.85 -10.01 30.79
N ASN A 156 8.26 -9.92 32.06
CA ASN A 156 9.57 -9.39 32.45
C ASN A 156 10.18 -10.19 33.61
N SER A 157 11.17 -11.03 33.27
CA SER A 157 11.90 -11.87 34.23
C SER A 157 13.06 -11.15 34.93
N ALA A 158 13.37 -9.90 34.55
CA ALA A 158 14.46 -9.13 35.15
C ALA A 158 14.06 -8.45 36.48
N ILE A 159 12.76 -8.35 36.74
CA ILE A 159 12.20 -7.73 37.94
C ILE A 159 11.87 -8.81 38.96
N ASP A 160 12.24 -8.55 40.21
CA ASP A 160 11.81 -9.35 41.35
C ASP A 160 10.42 -8.92 41.83
N TRP A 161 9.39 -9.63 41.36
CA TRP A 161 7.98 -9.38 41.67
C TRP A 161 7.56 -9.80 43.09
N ASP A 162 8.45 -10.42 43.87
CA ASP A 162 8.18 -10.81 45.25
C ASP A 162 8.55 -9.71 46.27
N THR A 163 9.11 -8.60 45.81
CA THR A 163 9.45 -7.44 46.65
C THR A 163 8.20 -6.72 47.17
N SER A 164 8.27 -6.22 48.41
CA SER A 164 7.18 -5.50 49.09
C SER A 164 7.65 -4.09 49.50
N PRO A 165 7.05 -3.00 48.97
CA PRO A 165 5.97 -2.96 47.98
C PRO A 165 6.45 -3.39 46.58
N CYS A 166 5.52 -3.90 45.77
CA CYS A 166 5.79 -4.30 44.38
C CYS A 166 6.32 -3.09 43.58
N PRO A 167 7.32 -3.24 42.67
CA PRO A 167 7.98 -2.12 41.99
C PRO A 167 7.07 -1.18 41.19
N LEU A 168 5.88 -1.63 40.78
CA LEU A 168 4.91 -0.82 40.03
C LEU A 168 3.83 -0.16 40.92
N SER A 169 3.93 -0.27 42.25
CA SER A 169 2.93 0.29 43.17
C SER A 169 2.94 1.82 43.16
N ASN A 170 1.79 2.45 43.40
CA ASN A 170 1.60 3.91 43.46
C ASN A 170 1.84 4.67 42.14
N LEU A 171 1.82 3.99 40.99
CA LEU A 171 1.77 4.66 39.67
C LEU A 171 0.35 5.17 39.36
N PRO A 172 0.20 6.21 38.50
CA PRO A 172 -1.10 6.61 37.97
C PRO A 172 -1.84 5.41 37.34
N GLU A 173 -3.16 5.39 37.44
CA GLU A 173 -3.99 4.27 36.97
C GLU A 173 -3.71 3.91 35.51
N ASP A 174 -3.72 4.90 34.61
CA ASP A 174 -3.57 4.69 33.18
C ASP A 174 -2.16 4.18 32.83
N VAL A 175 -1.15 4.70 33.52
CA VAL A 175 0.26 4.27 33.37
C VAL A 175 0.44 2.84 33.87
N LEU A 176 -0.13 2.51 35.02
CA LEU A 176 -0.07 1.16 35.57
C LEU A 176 -0.79 0.18 34.66
N TYR A 177 -1.98 0.53 34.17
CA TYR A 177 -2.73 -0.30 33.24
C TYR A 177 -1.96 -0.53 31.93
N ALA A 178 -1.37 0.52 31.34
CA ALA A 178 -0.58 0.38 30.11
C ALA A 178 0.63 -0.54 30.27
N ILE A 179 1.35 -0.44 31.40
CA ILE A 179 2.48 -1.34 31.70
C ILE A 179 1.98 -2.79 31.88
N LEU A 180 0.89 -2.99 32.62
CA LEU A 180 0.32 -4.32 32.84
C LEU A 180 -0.23 -4.92 31.55
N HIS A 181 -0.90 -4.13 30.72
CA HIS A 181 -1.37 -4.53 29.40
C HIS A 181 -0.20 -5.07 28.58
N TYR A 182 0.88 -4.30 28.44
CA TYR A 182 2.07 -4.73 27.73
C TYR A 182 2.68 -6.03 28.27
N LEU A 183 2.76 -6.20 29.60
CA LEU A 183 3.30 -7.44 30.18
C LEU A 183 2.46 -8.68 29.85
N TYR A 184 1.16 -8.50 29.56
CA TYR A 184 0.22 -9.58 29.24
C TYR A 184 -0.01 -9.76 27.73
N SER A 185 0.39 -8.82 26.89
CA SER A 185 0.06 -8.82 25.45
C SER A 185 1.19 -8.43 24.51
N GLU A 186 2.30 -7.91 25.02
CA GLU A 186 3.39 -7.30 24.25
C GLU A 186 2.97 -6.14 23.33
N CYS A 187 1.78 -5.55 23.53
CA CYS A 187 1.28 -4.39 22.78
C CYS A 187 0.78 -3.26 23.70
N LEU A 188 0.60 -2.07 23.12
CA LEU A 188 0.07 -0.90 23.81
C LEU A 188 -1.47 -0.99 23.93
N PRO A 189 -2.09 -0.45 25.00
CA PRO A 189 -3.54 -0.43 25.12
C PRO A 189 -4.17 0.52 24.07
N ASP A 190 -5.43 0.28 23.73
CA ASP A 190 -6.26 1.17 22.91
C ASP A 190 -7.52 1.57 23.70
N PRO A 191 -7.78 2.86 23.97
CA PRO A 191 -6.99 4.04 23.60
C PRO A 191 -5.77 4.29 24.51
N LEU A 192 -4.76 4.98 24.00
CA LEU A 192 -3.59 5.46 24.76
C LEU A 192 -3.31 6.92 24.42
N ASP A 193 -3.27 7.79 25.43
CA ASP A 193 -2.94 9.21 25.23
C ASP A 193 -1.42 9.47 25.21
N ASP A 194 -0.99 10.50 24.49
CA ASP A 194 0.42 10.95 24.42
C ASP A 194 1.02 11.27 25.80
N GLU A 195 0.25 11.87 26.71
CA GLU A 195 0.72 12.17 28.07
C GLU A 195 0.95 10.89 28.89
N THR A 196 0.05 9.91 28.74
CA THR A 196 0.16 8.61 29.38
C THR A 196 1.36 7.83 28.83
N ALA A 197 1.59 7.85 27.51
CA ALA A 197 2.75 7.22 26.89
C ALA A 197 4.08 7.85 27.37
N LYS A 198 4.16 9.19 27.46
CA LYS A 198 5.34 9.89 28.03
C LYS A 198 5.57 9.50 29.49
N SER A 199 4.50 9.42 30.28
CA SER A 199 4.55 9.00 31.68
C SER A 199 4.97 7.54 31.84
N CYS A 200 4.57 6.65 30.93
CA CYS A 200 5.01 5.25 30.88
C CYS A 200 6.52 5.13 30.65
N VAL A 201 7.09 5.92 29.73
CA VAL A 201 8.54 5.96 29.49
C VAL A 201 9.28 6.46 30.73
N ALA A 202 8.77 7.52 31.38
CA ALA A 202 9.37 8.05 32.60
C ALA A 202 9.31 7.04 33.77
N ALA A 203 8.16 6.40 33.99
CA ALA A 203 7.96 5.43 35.07
C ALA A 203 8.81 4.16 34.91
N THR A 204 9.08 3.74 33.68
CA THR A 204 9.88 2.54 33.39
C THR A 204 11.37 2.82 33.20
N ASN A 205 11.80 4.09 33.22
CA ASN A 205 13.18 4.47 32.90
C ASN A 205 14.21 3.77 33.80
N ASP A 206 13.93 3.70 35.09
CA ASP A 206 14.82 3.12 36.11
C ASP A 206 14.58 1.61 36.33
N LEU A 207 13.59 1.01 35.65
CA LEU A 207 13.24 -0.40 35.79
C LEU A 207 13.88 -1.27 34.70
N PRO A 208 14.57 -2.37 35.06
CA PRO A 208 15.22 -3.24 34.08
C PRO A 208 14.19 -4.07 33.29
N GLY A 209 14.50 -4.39 32.03
CA GLY A 209 13.70 -5.31 31.21
C GLY A 209 12.51 -4.68 30.47
N PHE A 210 12.31 -3.36 30.56
CA PHE A 210 11.27 -2.63 29.83
C PHE A 210 11.76 -1.95 28.53
N GLU A 211 12.95 -2.26 28.03
CA GLU A 211 13.51 -1.60 26.83
C GLU A 211 12.58 -1.73 25.61
N GLY A 212 12.00 -2.92 25.36
CA GLY A 212 11.04 -3.10 24.28
C GLY A 212 9.74 -2.30 24.46
N PHE A 213 9.27 -2.11 25.69
CA PHE A 213 8.10 -1.27 25.98
C PHE A 213 8.41 0.21 25.76
N LYS A 214 9.57 0.67 26.22
CA LYS A 214 10.04 2.05 26.01
C LYS A 214 10.17 2.36 24.53
N GLU A 215 10.78 1.45 23.76
CA GLU A 215 10.89 1.57 22.31
C GLU A 215 9.51 1.68 21.64
N LEU A 216 8.54 0.85 22.03
CA LEU A 216 7.17 0.93 21.53
C LEU A 216 6.48 2.25 21.88
N CYS A 217 6.54 2.72 23.13
CA CYS A 217 5.97 4.00 23.52
C CYS A 217 6.63 5.18 22.79
N GLN A 218 7.95 5.16 22.60
CA GLN A 218 8.67 6.20 21.86
C GLN A 218 8.31 6.20 20.38
N LEU A 219 8.16 5.02 19.77
CA LEU A 219 7.74 4.89 18.39
C LEU A 219 6.29 5.37 18.21
N TYR A 220 5.39 5.00 19.12
CA TYR A 220 4.02 5.50 19.16
C TYR A 220 3.95 7.03 19.22
N LEU A 221 4.68 7.66 20.16
CA LEU A 221 4.76 9.11 20.28
C LEU A 221 5.33 9.78 19.03
N LYS A 222 6.34 9.18 18.41
CA LYS A 222 6.94 9.69 17.17
C LYS A 222 5.94 9.61 16.01
N ASN A 223 5.16 8.54 15.92
CA ASN A 223 4.15 8.34 14.89
C ASN A 223 2.98 9.32 15.05
N ASN A 224 2.45 9.48 16.26
CA ASN A 224 1.42 10.47 16.54
C ASN A 224 1.89 11.90 16.21
N ALA A 225 3.12 12.25 16.58
CA ALA A 225 3.69 13.56 16.22
C ALA A 225 3.83 13.75 14.71
N LEU A 226 4.11 12.67 13.96
CA LEU A 226 4.17 12.71 12.51
C LEU A 226 2.78 12.85 11.87
N LEU A 227 1.78 12.15 12.40
CA LEU A 227 0.39 12.29 11.98
C LEU A 227 -0.09 13.73 12.21
N ASP A 228 0.11 14.26 13.42
CA ASP A 228 -0.22 15.64 13.77
C ASP A 228 0.49 16.66 12.86
N GLN A 229 1.77 16.43 12.56
CA GLN A 229 2.52 17.26 11.61
C GLN A 229 1.88 17.26 10.21
N ILE A 230 1.47 16.10 9.69
CA ILE A 230 0.85 16.00 8.36
C ILE A 230 -0.53 16.66 8.37
N LEU A 231 -1.36 16.38 9.37
CA LEU A 231 -2.69 16.96 9.49
C LEU A 231 -2.62 18.48 9.58
N THR A 232 -1.73 19.01 10.42
CA THR A 232 -1.47 20.45 10.56
C THR A 232 -1.03 21.06 9.23
N LEU A 233 -0.13 20.41 8.49
CA LEU A 233 0.31 20.90 7.17
C LEU A 233 -0.86 21.01 6.17
N VAL A 234 -1.77 20.04 6.17
CA VAL A 234 -2.95 20.05 5.31
C VAL A 234 -3.90 21.19 5.70
N GLU A 235 -4.17 21.35 7.00
CA GLU A 235 -5.00 22.45 7.51
C GLU A 235 -4.39 23.82 7.20
N GLU A 236 -3.07 23.96 7.35
CA GLU A 236 -2.36 25.18 6.99
C GLU A 236 -2.44 25.49 5.48
N ILE A 237 -2.40 24.48 4.61
CA ILE A 237 -2.58 24.65 3.16
C ILE A 237 -3.98 25.21 2.86
N HIS A 238 -5.02 24.62 3.46
CA HIS A 238 -6.39 25.12 3.30
C HIS A 238 -6.57 26.52 3.89
N SER A 239 -6.01 26.81 5.06
CA SER A 239 -6.06 28.14 5.68
C SER A 239 -5.36 29.19 4.82
N SER A 240 -4.21 28.87 4.22
CA SER A 240 -3.55 29.75 3.25
C SER A 240 -4.39 29.98 1.98
N GLY A 241 -5.10 28.95 1.51
CA GLY A 241 -6.08 29.08 0.43
C GLY A 241 -7.20 30.08 0.77
N ASP A 242 -7.77 29.98 1.97
CA ASP A 242 -8.81 30.91 2.44
C ASP A 242 -8.26 32.34 2.57
N ARG A 243 -7.03 32.52 3.08
CA ARG A 243 -6.37 33.85 3.13
C ARG A 243 -6.21 34.48 1.76
N ILE A 244 -5.87 33.68 0.73
CA ILE A 244 -5.78 34.16 -0.65
C ILE A 244 -7.15 34.67 -1.10
N ILE A 245 -8.23 33.92 -0.84
CA ILE A 245 -9.61 34.34 -1.15
C ILE A 245 -9.98 35.62 -0.38
N ASP A 246 -9.57 35.73 0.88
CA ASP A 246 -9.83 36.90 1.72
C ASP A 246 -9.12 38.16 1.24
N PHE A 247 -7.93 38.05 0.64
CA PHE A 247 -7.25 39.18 0.01
C PHE A 247 -8.06 39.79 -1.14
N PHE A 248 -8.72 38.96 -1.96
CA PHE A 248 -9.53 39.43 -3.09
C PHE A 248 -10.98 39.77 -2.71
N SER A 249 -11.46 39.35 -1.53
CA SER A 249 -12.82 39.68 -1.06
C SER A 249 -12.90 40.92 -0.16
N GLY A 250 -11.78 41.63 0.06
CA GLY A 250 -11.75 42.89 0.81
C GLY A 250 -11.90 42.74 2.33
N LYS A 251 -11.93 41.51 2.86
CA LYS A 251 -12.14 41.20 4.28
C LYS A 251 -10.88 41.23 5.14
N SER A 252 -9.74 41.65 4.58
CA SER A 252 -8.46 41.65 5.29
C SER A 252 -8.27 42.90 6.15
N ASP A 253 -8.00 42.70 7.45
CA ASP A 253 -7.62 43.76 8.43
C ASP A 253 -6.40 44.60 8.00
N ALA A 254 -5.63 44.16 6.99
CA ALA A 254 -4.45 44.83 6.47
C ALA A 254 -4.73 46.14 5.70
N LEU A 255 -5.98 46.39 5.29
CA LEU A 255 -6.39 47.61 4.58
C LEU A 255 -6.65 48.82 5.52
N SER A 256 -6.51 48.64 6.83
CA SER A 256 -6.83 49.67 7.85
C SER A 256 -5.84 50.83 7.98
N CYS A 257 -4.79 50.91 7.14
CA CYS A 257 -3.75 51.94 7.28
C CYS A 257 -3.93 53.19 6.39
N SER A 258 -4.98 53.31 5.55
CA SER A 258 -5.08 54.46 4.62
C SER A 258 -6.46 55.07 4.37
N SER A 259 -7.46 54.89 5.24
CA SER A 259 -8.71 55.65 5.12
C SER A 259 -9.29 56.02 6.47
N THR A 260 -9.10 57.29 6.86
CA THR A 260 -10.00 57.94 7.80
C THR A 260 -11.33 58.24 7.12
N SER A 261 -12.41 57.83 7.79
CA SER A 261 -13.81 58.29 7.68
C SER A 261 -14.80 57.55 6.78
N SER A 262 -15.97 57.36 7.42
CA SER A 262 -17.36 57.15 6.98
C SER A 262 -17.87 55.75 6.67
N ASP A 263 -18.89 55.40 7.45
CA ASP A 263 -19.92 54.38 7.26
C ASP A 263 -20.56 54.44 5.85
N SER A 264 -20.26 53.45 5.02
CA SER A 264 -21.16 52.89 4.02
C SER A 264 -20.60 51.52 3.61
N ASP A 265 -21.50 50.54 3.42
CA ASP A 265 -21.25 49.25 2.76
C ASP A 265 -20.85 49.50 1.28
N ASP A 266 -19.70 50.12 1.04
CA ASP A 266 -19.15 50.30 -0.30
C ASP A 266 -18.22 49.13 -0.60
N ASP A 267 -18.71 48.21 -1.45
CA ASP A 267 -17.93 47.15 -2.08
C ASP A 267 -16.55 47.69 -2.52
N VAL A 268 -15.48 47.00 -2.13
CA VAL A 268 -14.10 47.35 -2.50
C VAL A 268 -13.98 47.33 -4.02
N ASN A 269 -14.16 48.49 -4.64
CA ASN A 269 -14.12 48.63 -6.09
C ASN A 269 -12.66 48.79 -6.52
N PHE A 270 -12.01 47.67 -6.89
CA PHE A 270 -10.64 47.60 -7.42
C PHE A 270 -10.37 48.58 -8.57
N ALA A 271 -11.44 49.05 -9.22
CA ALA A 271 -11.39 50.01 -10.30
C ALA A 271 -11.02 51.44 -9.85
N ASN A 272 -11.10 51.75 -8.56
CA ASN A 272 -10.83 53.09 -8.03
C ASN A 272 -9.40 53.27 -7.49
N ASP A 273 -8.67 52.18 -7.19
CA ASP A 273 -7.27 52.24 -6.76
C ASP A 273 -6.44 51.02 -7.27
N PRO A 274 -5.80 51.15 -8.45
CA PRO A 274 -4.94 50.12 -9.02
C PRO A 274 -3.74 49.71 -8.14
N SER A 275 -3.34 50.56 -7.18
CA SER A 275 -2.20 50.27 -6.29
C SER A 275 -2.53 49.21 -5.23
N ILE A 276 -3.78 49.17 -4.77
CA ILE A 276 -4.29 48.15 -3.85
C ILE A 276 -4.36 46.78 -4.54
N LEU A 277 -4.83 46.74 -5.79
CA LEU A 277 -4.87 45.51 -6.60
C LEU A 277 -3.47 44.91 -6.80
N ARG A 278 -2.48 45.76 -7.08
CA ARG A 278 -1.07 45.34 -7.18
C ARG A 278 -0.56 44.72 -5.88
N TYR A 279 -0.83 45.35 -4.74
CA TYR A 279 -0.44 44.83 -3.42
C TYR A 279 -1.08 43.46 -3.14
N ILE A 280 -2.37 43.31 -3.40
CA ILE A 280 -3.13 42.06 -3.21
C ILE A 280 -2.57 40.93 -4.07
N ILE A 281 -2.29 41.19 -5.35
CA ILE A 281 -1.73 40.18 -6.27
C ILE A 281 -0.35 39.72 -5.77
N ILE A 282 0.53 40.65 -5.36
CA ILE A 282 1.85 40.29 -4.83
C ILE A 282 1.71 39.43 -3.56
N GLN A 283 0.81 39.80 -2.65
CA GLN A 283 0.61 39.06 -1.41
C GLN A 283 0.01 37.66 -1.67
N ALA A 284 -0.93 37.54 -2.62
CA ALA A 284 -1.48 36.26 -3.04
C ALA A 284 -0.42 35.35 -3.68
N LEU A 285 0.48 35.91 -4.49
CA LEU A 285 1.59 35.15 -5.09
C LEU A 285 2.58 34.65 -4.02
N ARG A 286 2.89 35.47 -3.01
CA ARG A 286 3.75 35.08 -1.88
C ARG A 286 3.12 33.94 -1.08
N GLU A 287 1.84 34.06 -0.73
CA GLU A 287 1.10 33.00 -0.03
C GLU A 287 0.99 31.73 -0.87
N SER A 288 0.78 31.85 -2.19
CA SER A 288 0.76 30.70 -3.12
C SER A 288 2.12 29.98 -3.17
N ALA A 289 3.23 30.72 -3.12
CA ALA A 289 4.57 30.13 -3.05
C ALA A 289 4.78 29.36 -1.73
N VAL A 290 4.25 29.87 -0.61
CA VAL A 290 4.24 29.16 0.68
C VAL A 290 3.43 27.87 0.60
N VAL A 291 2.22 27.91 0.01
CA VAL A 291 1.38 26.72 -0.20
C VAL A 291 2.11 25.68 -1.05
N GLY A 292 2.72 26.09 -2.16
CA GLY A 292 3.52 25.22 -3.01
C GLY A 292 4.67 24.55 -2.24
N ALA A 293 5.39 25.31 -1.41
CA ALA A 293 6.46 24.78 -0.56
C ALA A 293 5.94 23.79 0.50
N LYS A 294 4.77 24.04 1.11
CA LYS A 294 4.14 23.11 2.06
C LYS A 294 3.70 21.80 1.40
N ILE A 295 3.17 21.85 0.18
CA ILE A 295 2.85 20.65 -0.61
C ILE A 295 4.12 19.82 -0.89
N LEU A 296 5.23 20.49 -1.25
CA LEU A 296 6.51 19.80 -1.43
C LEU A 296 7.01 19.14 -0.13
N VAL A 297 6.87 19.82 1.01
CA VAL A 297 7.18 19.27 2.34
C VAL A 297 6.31 18.05 2.66
N LEU A 298 4.99 18.12 2.39
CA LEU A 298 4.06 17.00 2.58
C LEU A 298 4.50 15.78 1.76
N CYS A 299 4.84 15.97 0.48
CA CYS A 299 5.35 14.90 -0.38
C CYS A 299 6.68 14.31 0.13
N ASP A 300 7.59 15.16 0.63
CA ASP A 300 8.88 14.74 1.18
C ASP A 300 8.72 13.92 2.46
N ILE A 301 7.88 14.37 3.40
CA ILE A 301 7.57 13.64 4.64
C ILE A 301 6.99 12.26 4.30
N PHE A 302 5.97 12.22 3.43
CA PHE A 302 5.30 10.98 3.06
C PHE A 302 6.27 9.99 2.40
N SER A 303 7.20 10.47 1.57
CA SER A 303 8.16 9.61 0.89
C SER A 303 9.32 9.15 1.79
N LYS A 304 9.92 10.05 2.57
CA LYS A 304 11.08 9.73 3.44
C LYS A 304 10.69 8.92 4.66
N ARG A 305 9.50 9.14 5.22
CA ARG A 305 9.05 8.50 6.47
C ARG A 305 7.97 7.43 6.26
N LYS A 306 7.82 6.94 5.02
CA LYS A 306 6.87 5.86 4.66
C LYS A 306 7.04 4.57 5.47
N ASN A 307 8.24 4.29 5.98
CA ASN A 307 8.53 3.09 6.76
C ASN A 307 8.32 3.32 8.27
N GLU A 308 7.98 4.55 8.70
CA GLU A 308 7.73 4.89 10.10
C GLU A 308 6.26 4.69 10.49
N LEU A 309 5.33 4.69 9.53
CA LEU A 309 3.90 4.46 9.78
C LEU A 309 3.50 3.02 9.46
N CYS A 310 2.55 2.47 10.22
CA CYS A 310 1.97 1.17 9.91
C CYS A 310 1.16 1.24 8.60
N ARG A 311 0.86 0.09 8.01
CA ARG A 311 0.11 0.05 6.74
C ARG A 311 -1.28 0.65 6.90
N ALA A 312 -1.99 0.37 8.00
CA ALA A 312 -3.32 0.92 8.27
C ALA A 312 -3.28 2.45 8.42
N GLU A 313 -2.37 2.98 9.25
CA GLU A 313 -2.15 4.43 9.42
C GLU A 313 -1.90 5.15 8.08
N ARG A 314 -1.06 4.57 7.20
CA ARG A 314 -0.82 5.14 5.86
C ARG A 314 -2.08 5.16 5.01
N HIS A 315 -2.93 4.13 5.11
CA HIS A 315 -4.20 4.07 4.38
C HIS A 315 -5.16 5.14 4.85
N GLU A 316 -5.36 5.26 6.17
CA GLU A 316 -6.22 6.28 6.78
C GLU A 316 -5.77 7.69 6.40
N LEU A 317 -4.47 7.94 6.36
CA LEU A 317 -3.91 9.23 5.98
C LEU A 317 -4.14 9.56 4.50
N ILE A 318 -3.92 8.59 3.60
CA ILE A 318 -4.23 8.76 2.16
C ILE A 318 -5.73 8.99 1.96
N GLU A 319 -6.57 8.30 2.73
CA GLU A 319 -8.02 8.46 2.71
C GLU A 319 -8.43 9.85 3.22
N TYR A 320 -7.86 10.31 4.33
CA TYR A 320 -8.05 11.67 4.83
C TYR A 320 -7.66 12.72 3.77
N LEU A 321 -6.53 12.55 3.08
CA LEU A 321 -6.14 13.46 2.00
C LEU A 321 -7.12 13.42 0.83
N LYS A 322 -7.74 12.27 0.55
CA LYS A 322 -8.81 12.16 -0.45
C LYS A 322 -10.02 12.97 -0.05
N THR A 323 -10.46 12.86 1.22
CA THR A 323 -11.67 13.56 1.70
C THR A 323 -11.51 15.08 1.74
N ARG A 324 -10.27 15.58 1.78
CA ARG A 324 -9.96 17.02 1.71
C ARG A 324 -9.88 17.59 0.30
N LEU A 325 -9.76 16.75 -0.74
CA LEU A 325 -9.66 17.21 -2.13
C LEU A 325 -10.90 17.98 -2.61
N PRO A 326 -12.15 17.57 -2.30
CA PRO A 326 -13.34 18.35 -2.65
C PRO A 326 -13.38 19.72 -1.97
N ASP A 327 -12.87 19.84 -0.74
CA ASP A 327 -12.79 21.12 -0.03
C ASP A 327 -11.81 22.07 -0.71
N PHE A 328 -10.67 21.56 -1.19
CA PHE A 328 -9.73 22.33 -2.03
C PHE A 328 -10.40 22.81 -3.32
N MET A 329 -11.17 21.94 -3.99
CA MET A 329 -11.88 22.29 -5.22
C MET A 329 -12.95 23.36 -4.99
N LYS A 330 -13.65 23.32 -3.85
CA LYS A 330 -14.60 24.39 -3.44
C LYS A 330 -13.87 25.70 -3.17
N GLN A 331 -12.70 25.67 -2.52
CA GLN A 331 -11.87 26.86 -2.31
C GLN A 331 -11.43 27.47 -3.65
N LEU A 332 -10.99 26.65 -4.61
CA LEU A 332 -10.65 27.10 -5.95
C LEU A 332 -11.87 27.71 -6.68
N HIS A 333 -13.04 27.09 -6.57
CA HIS A 333 -14.27 27.63 -7.15
C HIS A 333 -14.65 28.99 -6.54
N ARG A 334 -14.58 29.12 -5.22
CA ARG A 334 -14.85 30.37 -4.50
C ARG A 334 -13.81 31.44 -4.84
N PHE A 335 -12.54 31.08 -5.00
CA PHE A 335 -11.50 32.00 -5.47
C PHE A 335 -11.84 32.55 -6.85
N LEU A 336 -12.21 31.68 -7.81
CA LEU A 336 -12.61 32.10 -9.15
C LEU A 336 -13.86 32.99 -9.13
N GLU A 337 -14.85 32.68 -8.28
CA GLU A 337 -16.07 33.50 -8.09
C GLU A 337 -15.73 34.90 -7.57
N VAL A 338 -14.86 35.01 -6.55
CA VAL A 338 -14.41 36.30 -6.01
C VAL A 338 -13.64 37.08 -7.08
N ILE A 339 -12.79 36.42 -7.88
CA ILE A 339 -12.10 37.07 -9.00
C ILE A 339 -13.11 37.54 -10.06
N GLU A 340 -14.09 36.73 -10.44
CA GLU A 340 -15.14 37.09 -11.41
C GLU A 340 -15.88 38.34 -10.96
N ILE A 341 -16.29 38.41 -9.69
CA ILE A 341 -16.99 39.57 -9.12
C ILE A 341 -16.06 40.80 -9.11
N SER A 342 -14.79 40.62 -8.73
CA SER A 342 -13.83 41.72 -8.60
C SER A 342 -13.38 42.32 -9.94
N LEU A 343 -13.25 41.51 -11.00
CA LEU A 343 -12.71 41.94 -12.30
C LEU A 343 -13.79 42.05 -13.40
N GLY A 344 -14.93 41.37 -13.25
CA GLY A 344 -15.97 41.24 -14.29
C GLY A 344 -16.67 42.55 -14.66
N ASN A 345 -16.71 43.54 -13.75
CA ASN A 345 -17.37 44.83 -13.96
C ASN A 345 -16.43 45.94 -14.46
N LEU A 346 -15.17 45.64 -14.80
CA LEU A 346 -14.19 46.64 -15.22
C LEU A 346 -14.51 47.19 -16.62
N THR A 347 -14.66 48.51 -16.73
CA THR A 347 -14.81 49.20 -18.02
C THR A 347 -13.51 49.13 -18.84
N PRO A 348 -13.56 49.24 -20.19
CA PRO A 348 -12.36 49.25 -21.02
C PRO A 348 -11.33 50.32 -20.62
N VAL A 349 -11.79 51.47 -20.12
CA VAL A 349 -10.92 52.55 -19.63
C VAL A 349 -10.20 52.12 -18.35
N GLN A 350 -10.93 51.55 -17.38
CA GLN A 350 -10.34 51.02 -16.15
C GLN A 350 -9.36 49.87 -16.42
N ARG A 351 -9.64 49.01 -17.40
CA ARG A 351 -8.70 47.96 -17.83
C ARG A 351 -7.41 48.54 -18.41
N MET A 352 -7.49 49.60 -19.21
CA MET A 352 -6.32 50.29 -19.72
C MET A 352 -5.53 51.00 -18.62
N ASP A 353 -6.20 51.63 -17.66
CA ASP A 353 -5.57 52.27 -16.51
C ASP A 353 -4.84 51.23 -15.66
N ILE A 354 -5.50 50.14 -15.27
CA ILE A 354 -4.88 49.02 -14.54
C ILE A 354 -3.69 48.45 -15.32
N ALA A 355 -3.85 48.16 -16.61
CA ALA A 355 -2.79 47.65 -17.46
C ALA A 355 -1.55 48.56 -17.47
N SER A 356 -1.74 49.88 -17.43
CA SER A 356 -0.64 50.85 -17.43
C SER A 356 0.23 50.77 -16.17
N TYR A 357 -0.37 50.46 -15.01
CA TYR A 357 0.34 50.25 -13.75
C TYR A 357 1.14 48.94 -13.75
N PHE A 358 0.63 47.89 -14.41
CA PHE A 358 1.26 46.57 -14.43
C PHE A 358 2.34 46.40 -15.51
N VAL A 359 2.48 47.31 -16.49
CA VAL A 359 3.50 47.19 -17.55
C VAL A 359 4.89 46.97 -16.96
N SER A 360 5.31 47.84 -16.04
CA SER A 360 6.66 47.78 -15.46
C SER A 360 6.84 46.54 -14.58
N ASP A 361 5.79 46.08 -13.89
CA ASP A 361 5.86 44.89 -13.05
C ASP A 361 5.96 43.63 -13.91
N ILE A 362 5.22 43.57 -15.02
CA ILE A 362 5.27 42.43 -15.95
C ILE A 362 6.62 42.37 -16.66
N GLU A 363 7.20 43.50 -17.06
CA GLU A 363 8.58 43.55 -17.58
C GLU A 363 9.56 43.02 -16.53
N HIS A 364 9.45 43.47 -15.28
CA HIS A 364 10.31 43.00 -14.20
C HIS A 364 10.13 41.50 -13.92
N VAL A 365 8.90 40.98 -13.90
CA VAL A 365 8.60 39.55 -13.72
C VAL A 365 9.17 38.74 -14.88
N LEU A 366 9.01 39.20 -16.12
CA LEU A 366 9.59 38.53 -17.30
C LEU A 366 11.13 38.53 -17.27
N ASP A 367 11.76 39.57 -16.73
CA ASP A 367 13.21 39.63 -16.49
C ASP A 367 13.65 38.64 -15.40
N VAL A 368 12.95 38.61 -14.27
CA VAL A 368 13.23 37.69 -13.17
C VAL A 368 13.05 36.23 -13.62
N VAL A 369 11.95 35.92 -14.29
CA VAL A 369 11.67 34.58 -14.85
C VAL A 369 12.71 34.20 -15.91
N PHE A 370 13.18 35.15 -16.72
CA PHE A 370 14.24 34.92 -17.69
C PHE A 370 15.57 34.52 -17.03
N VAL A 371 16.01 35.29 -16.03
CA VAL A 371 17.23 34.97 -15.26
C VAL A 371 17.09 33.60 -14.62
N PHE A 372 15.93 33.35 -14.00
CA PHE A 372 15.62 32.09 -13.34
C PHE A 372 15.68 30.88 -14.28
N ILE A 373 15.03 30.94 -15.45
CA ILE A 373 15.05 29.82 -16.40
C ILE A 373 16.44 29.64 -17.02
N THR A 374 17.17 30.73 -17.25
CA THR A 374 18.55 30.66 -17.75
C THR A 374 19.46 29.93 -16.76
N GLU A 375 19.36 30.25 -15.47
CA GLU A 375 20.10 29.58 -14.42
C GLU A 375 19.67 28.09 -14.28
N ILE A 376 18.37 27.78 -14.32
CA ILE A 376 17.88 26.37 -14.34
C ILE A 376 18.45 25.60 -15.52
N LYS A 377 18.43 26.18 -16.71
CA LYS A 377 18.99 25.57 -17.92
C LYS A 377 20.46 25.24 -17.71
N THR A 378 21.26 26.20 -17.22
CA THR A 378 22.69 25.97 -16.98
C THR A 378 22.93 24.88 -15.93
N ALA A 379 22.13 24.83 -14.86
CA ALA A 379 22.23 23.80 -13.84
C ALA A 379 21.83 22.41 -14.38
N LEU A 380 20.76 22.31 -15.17
CA LEU A 380 20.35 21.07 -15.83
C LEU A 380 21.42 20.55 -16.82
N GLU A 381 22.00 21.45 -17.63
CA GLU A 381 23.10 21.11 -18.53
C GLU A 381 24.33 20.59 -17.76
N GLN A 382 24.69 21.21 -16.63
CA GLN A 382 25.76 20.73 -15.76
C GLN A 382 25.46 19.35 -15.15
N ILE A 383 24.23 19.10 -14.70
CA ILE A 383 23.81 17.79 -14.14
C ILE A 383 23.85 16.69 -15.22
N ILE A 384 23.41 16.99 -16.44
CA ILE A 384 23.45 16.06 -17.57
C ILE A 384 24.91 15.76 -17.98
N ASN A 385 25.79 16.76 -17.98
CA ASN A 385 27.21 16.59 -18.32
C ASN A 385 28.02 15.87 -17.23
N ALA A 386 27.71 16.10 -15.95
CA ALA A 386 28.33 15.39 -14.83
C ALA A 386 27.90 13.90 -14.76
N SER A 387 26.71 13.58 -15.26
CA SER A 387 26.20 12.20 -15.32
C SER A 387 26.65 11.45 -16.57
N SER A 388 26.91 12.13 -17.69
CA SER A 388 27.47 11.53 -18.91
C SER A 388 28.98 11.23 -18.80
N THR A 389 29.76 11.99 -18.03
CA THR A 389 31.20 11.76 -17.84
C THR A 389 31.53 10.57 -16.91
N LYS A 390 30.60 10.16 -16.03
CA LYS A 390 30.71 8.88 -15.28
C LYS A 390 30.60 7.65 -16.18
N LYS A 391 30.15 7.81 -17.44
CA LYS A 391 29.87 6.75 -18.41
C LYS A 391 31.16 6.15 -18.99
N ASP A 392 32.21 6.94 -19.22
CA ASP A 392 33.40 6.47 -19.95
C ASP A 392 34.33 5.52 -19.19
N LYS A 393 34.20 5.40 -17.86
CA LYS A 393 35.03 4.48 -17.06
C LYS A 393 34.42 3.09 -16.83
N ASN A 394 33.12 2.91 -17.08
CA ASN A 394 32.42 1.64 -16.79
C ASN A 394 32.18 0.75 -18.02
N TYR A 395 32.26 1.28 -19.24
CA TYR A 395 32.07 0.49 -20.47
C TYR A 395 33.31 -0.29 -20.93
N SER A 396 34.51 0.01 -20.38
CA SER A 396 35.76 -0.62 -20.81
C SER A 396 36.06 -1.99 -20.16
N ASN A 397 35.15 -2.56 -19.35
CA ASN A 397 35.39 -3.81 -18.61
C ASN A 397 34.22 -4.83 -18.73
N PHE A 398 33.38 -4.71 -19.75
CA PHE A 398 32.15 -5.52 -19.88
C PHE A 398 32.37 -6.97 -20.35
N GLY A 399 33.59 -7.34 -20.74
CA GLY A 399 33.90 -8.69 -21.28
C GLY A 399 34.33 -9.75 -20.25
N ASP A 400 34.90 -9.37 -19.11
CA ASP A 400 35.70 -10.32 -18.29
C ASP A 400 35.14 -10.68 -16.90
N LYS A 401 33.90 -10.26 -16.56
CA LYS A 401 33.39 -10.33 -15.18
C LYS A 401 32.06 -11.06 -14.96
N TRP A 402 31.65 -11.95 -15.86
CA TRP A 402 30.50 -12.87 -15.63
C TRP A 402 30.78 -13.98 -14.61
N LYS A 403 31.97 -14.03 -14.00
CA LYS A 403 32.38 -15.06 -13.01
C LYS A 403 32.04 -14.73 -11.55
N GLN A 404 31.31 -13.64 -11.27
CA GLN A 404 30.82 -13.31 -9.93
C GLN A 404 29.29 -13.16 -9.98
N ASN A 405 28.58 -13.98 -9.19
CA ASN A 405 27.12 -14.04 -8.98
C ASN A 405 26.23 -13.40 -10.06
N VAL A 406 25.49 -14.25 -10.81
CA VAL A 406 24.51 -13.83 -11.83
C VAL A 406 23.46 -12.85 -11.26
N GLY A 407 23.05 -13.02 -10.00
CA GLY A 407 22.19 -12.07 -9.28
C GLY A 407 22.74 -10.65 -9.20
N HIS A 408 24.02 -10.50 -8.88
CA HIS A 408 24.70 -9.21 -8.82
C HIS A 408 24.85 -8.56 -10.19
N ALA A 409 25.12 -9.37 -11.21
CA ALA A 409 25.17 -8.91 -12.59
C ALA A 409 23.79 -8.43 -13.08
N LEU A 410 22.72 -9.15 -12.76
CA LEU A 410 21.34 -8.79 -13.09
C LEU A 410 20.90 -7.52 -12.35
N GLY A 411 21.09 -7.47 -11.02
CA GLY A 411 20.75 -6.32 -10.20
C GLY A 411 21.51 -5.05 -10.63
N LYS A 412 22.79 -5.18 -11.00
CA LYS A 412 23.59 -4.09 -11.56
C LYS A 412 23.11 -3.68 -12.97
N SER A 413 22.76 -4.63 -13.82
CA SER A 413 22.29 -4.36 -15.18
C SER A 413 20.92 -3.67 -15.17
N LEU A 414 20.00 -4.11 -14.31
CA LEU A 414 18.70 -3.48 -14.11
C LEU A 414 18.84 -2.07 -13.52
N LYS A 415 19.71 -1.88 -12.52
CA LYS A 415 20.06 -0.54 -12.01
C LYS A 415 20.62 0.38 -13.11
N ASN A 416 21.49 -0.15 -13.98
CA ASN A 416 22.04 0.61 -15.11
C ASN A 416 20.96 0.95 -16.16
N ALA A 417 20.04 0.03 -16.46
CA ALA A 417 18.93 0.24 -17.38
C ALA A 417 17.96 1.31 -16.86
N LEU A 418 17.61 1.23 -15.56
CA LEU A 418 16.79 2.24 -14.88
C LEU A 418 17.48 3.61 -14.89
N HIS A 419 18.78 3.67 -14.59
CA HIS A 419 19.58 4.90 -14.72
C HIS A 419 19.63 5.44 -16.16
N MET A 420 19.63 4.57 -17.17
CA MET A 420 19.60 5.02 -18.57
C MET A 420 18.22 5.59 -18.95
N ARG A 421 17.14 4.97 -18.47
CA ARG A 421 15.76 5.47 -18.62
C ARG A 421 15.58 6.79 -17.86
N GLU A 422 16.19 6.94 -16.69
CA GLU A 422 16.27 8.19 -15.91
C GLU A 422 16.97 9.30 -16.72
N LEU A 423 18.12 9.02 -17.33
CA LEU A 423 18.83 9.99 -18.16
C LEU A 423 18.06 10.41 -19.41
N MET A 424 17.32 9.48 -20.03
CA MET A 424 16.44 9.80 -21.16
C MET A 424 15.28 10.69 -20.72
N LYS A 425 14.66 10.42 -19.56
CA LYS A 425 13.61 11.28 -18.98
C LYS A 425 14.13 12.67 -18.60
N LEU A 426 15.33 12.76 -18.05
CA LEU A 426 15.94 14.05 -17.72
C LEU A 426 16.26 14.85 -18.99
N ARG A 427 16.71 14.17 -20.05
CA ARG A 427 16.93 14.79 -21.37
C ARG A 427 15.63 15.25 -22.01
N SER A 428 14.57 14.45 -21.99
CA SER A 428 13.27 14.87 -22.54
C SER A 428 12.63 15.99 -21.71
N PHE A 429 12.78 15.98 -20.39
CA PHE A 429 12.39 17.10 -19.52
C PHE A 429 13.17 18.36 -19.88
N HIS A 430 14.49 18.25 -20.04
CA HIS A 430 15.34 19.36 -20.48
C HIS A 430 14.91 19.90 -21.85
N GLU A 431 14.61 19.04 -22.82
CA GLU A 431 14.09 19.44 -24.14
C GLU A 431 12.73 20.16 -24.06
N ARG A 432 11.82 19.69 -23.20
CA ARG A 432 10.53 20.36 -22.95
C ARG A 432 10.71 21.72 -22.29
N VAL A 433 11.56 21.82 -21.27
CA VAL A 433 11.91 23.08 -20.60
C VAL A 433 12.55 24.05 -21.59
N LEU A 434 13.40 23.57 -22.49
CA LEU A 434 13.96 24.40 -23.55
C LEU A 434 12.90 24.89 -24.54
N SER A 435 11.97 24.03 -24.95
CA SER A 435 10.89 24.40 -25.88
C SER A 435 9.96 25.47 -25.28
N THR A 436 9.50 25.28 -24.04
CA THR A 436 8.70 26.29 -23.33
C THR A 436 9.49 27.56 -23.05
N PHE A 437 10.78 27.44 -22.74
CA PHE A 437 11.68 28.59 -22.58
C PHE A 437 11.81 29.40 -23.87
N MET A 438 11.98 28.76 -25.03
CA MET A 438 12.05 29.46 -26.32
C MET A 438 10.74 30.20 -26.63
N ASN A 439 9.58 29.60 -26.31
CA ASN A 439 8.29 30.26 -26.46
C ASN A 439 8.14 31.46 -25.53
N LEU A 440 8.56 31.33 -24.27
CA LEU A 440 8.53 32.43 -23.30
C LEU A 440 9.50 33.55 -23.70
N MET A 441 10.66 33.19 -24.23
CA MET A 441 11.65 34.13 -24.76
C MET A 441 11.09 34.92 -25.92
N HIS A 442 10.45 34.25 -26.87
CA HIS A 442 9.80 34.91 -27.99
C HIS A 442 8.70 35.85 -27.50
N LYS A 443 7.85 35.43 -26.55
CA LYS A 443 6.83 36.29 -25.95
C LYS A 443 7.41 37.50 -25.22
N LYS A 444 8.53 37.32 -24.48
CA LYS A 444 9.24 38.40 -23.80
C LYS A 444 9.83 39.39 -24.79
N GLU A 445 10.51 38.91 -25.83
CA GLU A 445 11.14 39.74 -26.87
C GLU A 445 10.09 40.57 -27.60
N VAL A 446 9.02 39.91 -28.07
CA VAL A 446 7.86 40.57 -28.70
C VAL A 446 7.25 41.61 -27.77
N PHE A 447 7.03 41.29 -26.49
CA PHE A 447 6.48 42.24 -25.53
C PHE A 447 7.42 43.43 -25.29
N THR A 448 8.73 43.19 -25.17
CA THR A 448 9.74 44.22 -24.86
C THR A 448 9.92 45.20 -26.01
N ASP A 449 9.86 44.72 -27.27
CA ASP A 449 10.00 45.51 -28.49
C ASP A 449 8.79 46.40 -28.80
N MET A 450 7.64 46.15 -28.17
CA MET A 450 6.43 46.97 -28.33
C MET A 450 6.60 48.37 -27.72
N SER A 451 5.96 49.36 -28.36
CA SER A 451 5.83 50.71 -27.75
C SER A 451 5.04 50.64 -26.44
N SER A 452 5.31 51.56 -25.50
CA SER A 452 4.60 51.63 -24.19
C SER A 452 3.07 51.65 -24.31
N VAL A 453 2.53 52.30 -25.35
CA VAL A 453 1.09 52.33 -25.64
C VAL A 453 0.58 50.96 -26.09
N ASN A 454 1.36 50.25 -26.91
CA ASN A 454 1.00 48.92 -27.39
C ASN A 454 1.14 47.85 -26.29
N LYS A 455 2.14 47.97 -25.40
CA LYS A 455 2.28 47.13 -24.19
C LYS A 455 1.03 47.21 -23.32
N THR A 456 0.61 48.44 -23.02
CA THR A 456 -0.60 48.71 -22.23
C THR A 456 -1.86 48.13 -22.90
N ARG A 457 -2.01 48.30 -24.22
CA ARG A 457 -3.13 47.73 -24.97
C ARG A 457 -3.13 46.20 -24.96
N SER A 458 -1.97 45.58 -25.16
CA SER A 458 -1.83 44.12 -25.13
C SER A 458 -2.19 43.54 -23.75
N LEU A 459 -1.75 44.18 -22.66
CA LEU A 459 -2.11 43.77 -21.30
C LEU A 459 -3.60 43.95 -21.00
N ALA A 460 -4.20 45.07 -21.45
CA ALA A 460 -5.64 45.28 -21.30
C ALA A 460 -6.47 44.22 -22.04
N ASN A 461 -6.03 43.82 -23.23
CA ASN A 461 -6.66 42.74 -24.01
C ASN A 461 -6.47 41.37 -23.34
N ASN A 462 -5.30 41.07 -22.79
CA ASN A 462 -5.07 39.83 -22.04
C ASN A 462 -5.91 39.76 -20.76
N LEU A 463 -6.09 40.89 -20.07
CA LEU A 463 -6.96 40.99 -18.90
C LEU A 463 -8.42 40.77 -19.29
N GLU A 464 -8.87 41.33 -20.41
CA GLU A 464 -10.21 41.10 -20.96
C GLU A 464 -10.42 39.63 -21.33
N TRP A 465 -9.44 39.00 -21.99
CA TRP A 465 -9.50 37.58 -22.32
C TRP A 465 -9.58 36.71 -21.04
N PHE A 466 -8.75 37.03 -20.03
CA PHE A 466 -8.80 36.35 -18.74
C PHE A 466 -10.18 36.46 -18.08
N ILE A 467 -10.78 37.65 -18.07
CA ILE A 467 -12.13 37.88 -17.50
C ILE A 467 -13.18 37.03 -18.21
N VAL A 468 -13.13 36.94 -19.54
CA VAL A 468 -14.08 36.15 -20.35
C VAL A 468 -13.93 34.63 -20.09
N GLU A 469 -12.73 34.16 -19.77
CA GLU A 469 -12.45 32.73 -19.55
C GLU A 469 -12.81 32.25 -18.13
N ILE A 470 -12.88 33.15 -17.12
CA ILE A 470 -13.18 32.77 -15.72
C ILE A 470 -14.47 31.92 -15.58
N PRO A 471 -15.61 32.28 -16.20
CA PRO A 471 -16.83 31.46 -16.11
C PRO A 471 -16.64 30.04 -16.67
N MET A 472 -15.83 29.88 -17.71
CA MET A 472 -15.47 28.56 -18.26
C MET A 472 -14.63 27.76 -17.27
N PHE A 473 -13.64 28.38 -16.62
CA PHE A 473 -12.88 27.73 -15.56
C PHE A 473 -13.76 27.35 -14.37
N MET A 474 -14.75 28.18 -14.00
CA MET A 474 -15.70 27.87 -12.94
C MET A 474 -16.58 26.67 -13.27
N LEU A 475 -17.07 26.55 -14.50
CA LEU A 475 -17.82 25.38 -14.97
C LEU A 475 -16.95 24.11 -14.92
N ARG A 476 -15.72 24.18 -15.47
CA ARG A 476 -14.78 23.05 -15.43
C ARG A 476 -14.42 22.62 -14.01
N THR A 477 -14.26 23.57 -13.09
CA THR A 477 -13.97 23.28 -11.68
C THR A 477 -15.14 22.50 -11.03
N LYS A 478 -16.39 22.84 -11.35
CA LYS A 478 -17.58 22.10 -10.89
C LYS A 478 -17.66 20.69 -11.48
N GLU A 479 -17.42 20.55 -12.78
CA GLU A 479 -17.39 19.25 -13.47
C GLU A 479 -16.28 18.35 -12.91
N LEU A 480 -15.09 18.90 -12.68
CA LEU A 480 -13.96 18.18 -12.09
C LEU A 480 -14.26 17.76 -10.65
N THR A 481 -14.91 18.61 -9.85
CA THR A 481 -15.33 18.26 -8.48
C THR A 481 -16.27 17.06 -8.48
N ALA A 482 -17.29 17.08 -9.35
CA ALA A 482 -18.23 15.97 -9.49
C ALA A 482 -17.54 14.68 -9.98
N ALA A 483 -16.60 14.80 -10.93
CA ALA A 483 -15.83 13.66 -11.42
C ALA A 483 -14.92 13.05 -10.35
N LEU A 484 -14.31 13.88 -9.48
CA LEU A 484 -13.48 13.40 -8.37
C LEU A 484 -14.28 12.64 -7.31
N ASP A 485 -15.52 13.07 -7.05
CA ASP A 485 -16.42 12.40 -6.09
C ASP A 485 -17.00 11.09 -6.65
N GLU A 486 -17.39 11.05 -7.92
CA GLU A 486 -18.10 9.89 -8.51
C GLU A 486 -17.19 8.85 -9.19
N LYS A 487 -16.09 9.28 -9.83
CA LYS A 487 -15.31 8.40 -10.72
C LYS A 487 -13.98 7.94 -10.17
N LEU A 488 -13.42 8.62 -9.17
CA LEU A 488 -12.11 8.30 -8.65
C LEU A 488 -12.21 7.26 -7.52
N THR A 489 -11.96 5.99 -7.85
CA THR A 489 -11.93 4.93 -6.84
C THR A 489 -10.80 5.16 -5.84
N PHE A 490 -10.91 4.64 -4.61
CA PHE A 490 -9.85 4.76 -3.62
C PHE A 490 -8.54 4.10 -4.09
N LYS A 491 -8.63 3.00 -4.85
CA LYS A 491 -7.47 2.32 -5.45
C LYS A 491 -6.71 3.23 -6.43
N GLU A 492 -7.42 3.89 -7.33
CA GLU A 492 -6.83 4.84 -8.29
C GLU A 492 -6.26 6.07 -7.58
N TRP A 493 -6.96 6.64 -6.60
CA TRP A 493 -6.43 7.77 -5.80
C TRP A 493 -5.14 7.38 -5.07
N LYS A 494 -5.16 6.24 -4.35
CA LYS A 494 -3.99 5.71 -3.63
C LYS A 494 -2.81 5.56 -4.58
N TYR A 495 -3.07 5.07 -5.80
CA TYR A 495 -2.09 4.98 -6.87
C TYR A 495 -1.52 6.35 -7.27
N TRP A 496 -2.37 7.30 -7.67
CA TRP A 496 -1.93 8.63 -8.11
C TRP A 496 -1.19 9.39 -7.01
N PHE A 497 -1.63 9.25 -5.77
CA PHE A 497 -1.01 9.86 -4.61
C PHE A 497 0.39 9.31 -4.34
N LYS A 498 0.55 7.97 -4.28
CA LYS A 498 1.86 7.33 -4.10
C LYS A 498 2.81 7.64 -5.27
N LEU A 499 2.30 7.69 -6.50
CA LEU A 499 3.08 8.04 -7.68
C LEU A 499 3.55 9.50 -7.65
N GLY A 500 2.64 10.43 -7.34
CA GLY A 500 2.93 11.86 -7.26
C GLY A 500 3.97 12.17 -6.19
N THR A 501 3.76 11.70 -4.97
CA THR A 501 4.68 11.90 -3.84
C THR A 501 6.06 11.30 -4.11
N SER A 502 6.15 10.10 -4.70
CA SER A 502 7.40 9.45 -5.08
C SER A 502 8.17 10.23 -6.15
N LYS A 503 7.48 10.74 -7.18
CA LYS A 503 8.10 11.57 -8.23
C LYS A 503 8.62 12.89 -7.67
N VAL A 504 7.83 13.58 -6.84
CA VAL A 504 8.23 14.84 -6.19
C VAL A 504 9.44 14.62 -5.30
N ALA A 505 9.43 13.58 -4.46
CA ALA A 505 10.56 13.24 -3.59
C ALA A 505 11.83 12.90 -4.38
N TRP A 506 11.71 12.22 -5.53
CA TRP A 506 12.84 11.98 -6.42
C TRP A 506 13.45 13.29 -6.95
N VAL A 507 12.62 14.22 -7.42
CA VAL A 507 13.09 15.54 -7.87
C VAL A 507 13.77 16.28 -6.72
N LEU A 508 13.17 16.32 -5.53
CA LEU A 508 13.71 16.99 -4.35
C LEU A 508 15.06 16.41 -3.92
N ASN A 509 15.18 15.08 -3.86
CA ASN A 509 16.45 14.43 -3.55
C ASN A 509 17.52 14.78 -4.59
N ARG A 510 17.16 14.91 -5.87
CA ARG A 510 18.10 15.30 -6.92
C ARG A 510 18.53 16.75 -6.80
N LEU A 511 17.60 17.66 -6.50
CA LEU A 511 17.90 19.07 -6.22
C LEU A 511 18.84 19.19 -5.02
N ALA A 512 18.60 18.44 -3.95
CA ALA A 512 19.47 18.39 -2.77
C ALA A 512 20.88 17.84 -3.09
N CYS A 513 21.00 16.82 -3.95
CA CYS A 513 22.30 16.30 -4.40
C CYS A 513 23.15 17.32 -5.17
N HIS A 514 22.51 18.28 -5.85
CA HIS A 514 23.16 19.31 -6.65
C HIS A 514 22.97 20.71 -6.04
N ARG A 515 22.79 20.76 -4.71
CA ARG A 515 22.50 21.99 -3.98
C ARG A 515 23.54 23.10 -4.23
N GLU A 516 24.82 22.76 -4.34
CA GLU A 516 25.90 23.74 -4.55
C GLU A 516 25.76 24.51 -5.88
N THR A 517 25.22 23.89 -6.93
CA THR A 517 25.01 24.57 -8.22
C THR A 517 23.70 25.36 -8.27
N LEU A 518 22.76 25.07 -7.37
CA LEU A 518 21.43 25.69 -7.29
C LEU A 518 21.29 26.69 -6.13
N ASP A 519 22.33 26.89 -5.31
CA ASP A 519 22.26 27.75 -4.12
C ASP A 519 21.96 29.22 -4.48
N SER A 520 22.49 29.75 -5.60
CA SER A 520 22.17 31.10 -6.07
C SER A 520 20.69 31.26 -6.39
N LEU A 521 20.14 30.28 -7.12
CA LEU A 521 18.75 30.20 -7.55
C LEU A 521 17.79 30.15 -6.36
N ILE A 522 18.05 29.21 -5.43
CA ILE A 522 17.20 29.00 -4.25
C ILE A 522 17.17 30.27 -3.39
N ARG A 523 18.33 30.93 -3.20
CA ARG A 523 18.39 32.21 -2.47
C ARG A 523 17.71 33.36 -3.21
N GLN A 524 17.74 33.37 -4.54
CA GLN A 524 17.03 34.38 -5.32
C GLN A 524 15.52 34.21 -5.19
N ILE A 525 15.00 32.98 -5.25
CA ILE A 525 13.58 32.69 -5.02
C ILE A 525 13.18 33.08 -3.58
N ASP A 526 13.97 32.70 -2.58
CA ASP A 526 13.72 33.04 -1.17
C ASP A 526 13.60 34.56 -0.95
N ARG A 527 14.50 35.34 -1.59
CA ARG A 527 14.44 36.80 -1.60
C ARG A 527 13.24 37.38 -2.34
N LEU A 528 12.71 36.70 -3.35
CA LEU A 528 11.52 37.17 -4.09
C LEU A 528 10.22 36.92 -3.32
N VAL A 529 10.15 35.82 -2.59
CA VAL A 529 8.96 35.44 -1.80
C VAL A 529 8.88 36.23 -0.49
N GLU A 530 10.02 36.60 0.11
CA GLU A 530 10.10 37.40 1.35
C GLU A 530 9.20 36.87 2.50
N SER A 531 9.14 35.55 2.67
CA SER A 531 8.31 34.90 3.69
C SER A 531 9.13 33.97 4.56
N GLU A 532 9.10 34.18 5.88
CA GLU A 532 9.79 33.31 6.84
C GLU A 532 9.24 31.87 6.79
N GLN A 533 7.95 31.69 6.49
CA GLN A 533 7.35 30.36 6.35
C GLN A 533 7.92 29.62 5.14
N PHE A 534 8.11 30.33 4.02
CA PHE A 534 8.73 29.77 2.82
C PHE A 534 10.17 29.35 3.08
N THR A 535 10.96 30.20 3.74
CA THR A 535 12.35 29.88 4.12
C THR A 535 12.42 28.66 5.02
N ARG A 536 11.51 28.53 5.99
CA ARG A 536 11.44 27.34 6.88
C ARG A 536 11.15 26.06 6.09
N CYS A 537 10.24 26.09 5.11
CA CYS A 537 9.99 24.95 4.23
C CYS A 537 11.24 24.57 3.42
N LEU A 538 11.98 25.54 2.87
CA LEU A 538 13.22 25.28 2.13
C LEU A 538 14.32 24.65 3.00
N VAL A 539 14.44 25.07 4.26
CA VAL A 539 15.35 24.45 5.24
C VAL A 539 14.91 23.02 5.55
N GLN A 540 13.61 22.78 5.75
CA GLN A 540 13.08 21.44 6.00
C GLN A 540 13.32 20.48 4.82
N LEU A 541 13.19 20.97 3.59
CA LEU A 541 13.50 20.24 2.36
C LEU A 541 15.02 20.02 2.15
N SER A 542 15.87 20.51 3.04
CA SER A 542 17.35 20.46 2.94
C SER A 542 17.90 21.20 1.71
N LEU A 543 17.17 22.20 1.22
CA LEU A 543 17.56 23.04 0.07
C LEU A 543 18.35 24.29 0.50
N LEU A 544 18.18 24.75 1.74
CA LEU A 544 18.86 25.91 2.32
C LEU A 544 19.52 25.55 3.68
N ASP A 545 20.63 26.21 4.03
CA ASP A 545 21.24 26.08 5.36
C ASP A 545 20.41 26.83 6.42
N PRO A 546 20.34 26.32 7.67
CA PRO A 546 19.70 27.04 8.75
C PRO A 546 20.44 28.35 9.08
N PRO A 547 19.72 29.44 9.42
CA PRO A 547 20.35 30.72 9.74
C PRO A 547 21.22 30.65 11.02
N PRO A 548 22.31 31.42 11.11
CA PRO A 548 23.30 31.32 12.20
C PRO A 548 22.74 31.68 13.60
N SER A 549 21.62 32.40 13.72
CA SER A 549 20.96 32.64 15.02
C SER A 549 20.04 31.50 15.48
N ALA A 550 19.65 30.60 14.57
CA ALA A 550 18.82 29.43 14.87
C ALA A 550 19.66 28.21 15.27
N ALA A 551 20.99 28.26 15.16
CA ALA A 551 21.87 27.16 15.60
C ALA A 551 21.77 26.87 17.11
N ALA A 552 21.33 27.84 17.92
CA ALA A 552 21.10 27.66 19.36
C ALA A 552 19.68 27.15 19.70
N THR A 553 18.67 27.46 18.88
CA THR A 553 17.27 27.04 19.10
C THR A 553 16.93 25.73 18.36
N ALA A 554 17.60 25.45 17.24
CA ALA A 554 17.60 24.15 16.55
C ALA A 554 18.36 23.07 17.34
N ALA A 555 19.07 23.43 18.42
CA ALA A 555 19.55 22.44 19.38
C ALA A 555 18.41 21.76 20.17
N SER A 556 17.20 22.33 20.16
CA SER A 556 15.98 21.73 20.75
C SER A 556 15.04 21.10 19.72
N CYS A 557 15.29 21.27 18.42
CA CYS A 557 14.45 20.70 17.37
C CYS A 557 15.36 20.19 16.24
N VAL A 558 15.39 18.86 16.08
CA VAL A 558 16.10 18.11 15.03
C VAL A 558 17.63 17.97 15.23
N LYS A 559 18.00 17.12 16.20
CA LYS A 559 19.16 16.23 16.07
C LYS A 559 18.70 14.78 16.09
N THR A 560 18.01 14.38 15.02
CA THR A 560 17.85 12.96 14.68
C THR A 560 18.67 12.69 13.42
N GLN A 561 19.99 12.85 13.54
CA GLN A 561 20.91 12.17 12.63
C GLN A 561 20.96 10.71 13.07
N LEU A 562 20.07 9.87 12.52
CA LEU A 562 20.30 8.44 12.57
C LEU A 562 21.26 8.09 11.43
N GLN A 563 22.42 7.59 11.83
CA GLN A 563 23.43 7.02 10.96
C GLN A 563 22.80 5.98 10.05
N THR A 564 23.01 6.15 8.75
CA THR A 564 22.75 5.14 7.73
C THR A 564 23.70 3.96 7.93
N ASN A 565 23.28 3.01 8.77
CA ASN A 565 23.68 1.62 8.66
C ASN A 565 22.40 0.86 8.30
N GLY A 566 22.31 0.28 7.09
CA GLY A 566 21.34 -0.79 6.84
C GLY A 566 21.63 -1.97 7.78
N PRO A 567 20.67 -2.85 8.14
CA PRO A 567 19.58 -3.34 7.29
C PRO A 567 18.21 -3.51 8.03
N LYS A 568 17.26 -4.17 7.33
CA LYS A 568 15.98 -4.78 7.78
C LYS A 568 14.73 -3.89 7.69
N HIS A 569 13.98 -4.09 6.60
CA HIS A 569 12.56 -3.80 6.52
C HIS A 569 11.85 -4.58 7.62
N THR A 570 11.48 -3.90 8.70
CA THR A 570 10.51 -4.42 9.67
C THR A 570 9.27 -3.58 9.43
N GLU A 571 8.25 -4.16 8.78
CA GLU A 571 6.95 -3.50 8.70
C GLU A 571 6.48 -3.19 10.13
N ILE A 572 6.16 -1.94 10.41
CA ILE A 572 5.59 -1.55 11.70
C ILE A 572 4.19 -2.15 11.76
N LYS A 573 4.02 -3.13 12.66
CA LYS A 573 2.73 -3.74 12.98
C LYS A 573 1.93 -2.78 13.86
N SER A 574 0.59 -2.87 13.80
CA SER A 574 -0.32 -2.08 14.63
C SER A 574 0.12 -2.09 16.10
N PHE A 575 0.29 -0.91 16.73
CA PHE A 575 0.78 -0.78 18.11
C PHE A 575 -0.12 -1.45 19.16
N HIS A 576 -1.40 -1.62 18.80
CA HIS A 576 -2.46 -2.06 19.69
C HIS A 576 -2.75 -3.55 19.56
N GLU A 577 -2.21 -4.21 18.53
CA GLU A 577 -2.40 -5.64 18.29
C GLU A 577 -1.25 -6.46 18.88
N SER A 578 -1.59 -7.53 19.60
CA SER A 578 -0.58 -8.44 20.12
C SER A 578 0.14 -9.17 18.98
N PRO A 579 1.45 -9.42 19.10
CA PRO A 579 2.19 -10.16 18.09
C PRO A 579 1.62 -11.57 17.93
N VAL A 580 1.75 -12.10 16.72
CA VAL A 580 1.46 -13.50 16.44
C VAL A 580 2.38 -14.42 17.24
N ALA A 581 1.89 -15.62 17.54
CA ALA A 581 2.57 -16.59 18.38
C ALA A 581 4.03 -16.90 17.96
N SER A 582 4.35 -16.94 16.66
CA SER A 582 5.72 -17.16 16.13
C SER A 582 6.71 -16.08 16.52
N GLU A 583 6.23 -14.84 16.60
CA GLU A 583 7.05 -13.66 16.85
C GLU A 583 7.06 -13.26 18.32
N SER A 584 6.02 -13.62 19.07
CA SER A 584 5.87 -13.28 20.48
C SER A 584 6.99 -13.86 21.34
N LYS A 585 7.59 -13.01 22.19
CA LYS A 585 8.58 -13.46 23.19
C LYS A 585 7.87 -14.12 24.36
N LEU A 586 6.67 -13.64 24.69
CA LEU A 586 5.79 -14.17 25.71
C LEU A 586 5.43 -15.63 25.42
N ALA A 587 5.02 -15.95 24.19
CA ALA A 587 4.73 -17.32 23.77
C ALA A 587 5.94 -18.25 23.92
N LYS A 588 7.12 -17.82 23.44
CA LYS A 588 8.38 -18.58 23.56
C LYS A 588 8.77 -18.84 25.02
N LYS A 589 8.62 -17.83 25.88
CA LYS A 589 8.89 -17.96 27.32
C LYS A 589 7.87 -18.87 28.01
N ALA A 590 6.60 -18.81 27.63
CA ALA A 590 5.55 -19.67 28.18
C ALA A 590 5.86 -21.14 27.89
N VAL A 591 6.22 -21.50 26.64
CA VAL A 591 6.66 -22.88 26.31
C VAL A 591 7.90 -23.27 27.12
N SER A 592 8.86 -22.36 27.30
CA SER A 592 10.02 -22.65 28.17
C SER A 592 9.62 -22.87 29.63
N PHE A 593 8.59 -22.20 30.13
CA PHE A 593 8.08 -22.39 31.50
C PHE A 593 7.47 -23.78 31.67
N LEU A 594 6.66 -24.22 30.69
CA LEU A 594 6.12 -25.58 30.66
C LEU A 594 7.25 -26.62 30.74
N LYS A 595 8.31 -26.47 29.90
CA LYS A 595 9.43 -27.42 29.85
C LYS A 595 10.28 -27.46 31.13
N LYS A 596 10.39 -26.33 31.84
CA LYS A 596 11.18 -26.23 33.08
C LYS A 596 10.42 -26.70 34.32
N CYS A 597 9.09 -26.76 34.27
CA CYS A 597 8.23 -27.15 35.41
C CYS A 597 8.50 -26.36 36.71
N VAL A 598 8.77 -25.05 36.58
CA VAL A 598 9.01 -24.14 37.73
C VAL A 598 7.72 -23.40 38.06
N ASP A 599 7.40 -23.21 39.35
CA ASP A 599 6.21 -22.50 39.83
C ASP A 599 4.86 -23.04 39.30
N THR A 600 4.80 -24.35 38.99
CA THR A 600 3.56 -25.03 38.56
C THR A 600 2.60 -25.25 39.73
N ASP A 601 1.32 -24.98 39.53
CA ASP A 601 0.25 -25.04 40.53
C ASP A 601 -0.86 -26.07 40.19
N MET A 602 -0.71 -26.83 39.10
CA MET A 602 -1.60 -27.94 38.73
C MET A 602 -0.87 -29.10 38.05
N SER A 603 -1.58 -30.23 37.91
CA SER A 603 -1.08 -31.41 37.19
C SER A 603 -2.16 -32.13 36.39
N PHE A 604 -1.79 -32.64 35.22
CA PHE A 604 -2.58 -33.58 34.43
C PHE A 604 -2.13 -35.02 34.71
N GLU A 605 -3.07 -35.94 34.85
CA GLU A 605 -2.80 -37.39 35.00
C GLU A 605 -3.31 -38.11 33.75
N ILE A 606 -2.40 -38.63 32.94
CA ILE A 606 -2.73 -39.29 31.67
C ILE A 606 -2.80 -40.79 31.92
N VAL A 607 -3.94 -41.39 31.61
CA VAL A 607 -4.14 -42.84 31.76
C VAL A 607 -3.45 -43.57 30.61
N THR A 608 -2.43 -44.38 30.91
CA THR A 608 -1.77 -45.24 29.91
C THR A 608 -2.26 -46.67 30.04
N THR A 609 -2.81 -47.24 28.96
CA THR A 609 -3.12 -48.67 28.89
C THR A 609 -1.87 -49.46 28.56
N SER A 610 -1.53 -50.47 29.36
CA SER A 610 -0.30 -51.28 29.27
C SER A 610 -0.18 -52.19 28.02
N GLN A 611 -0.85 -51.86 26.91
CA GLN A 611 -0.70 -52.54 25.61
C GLN A 611 0.34 -51.87 24.69
N ASP A 612 0.72 -50.61 24.92
CA ASP A 612 1.61 -49.87 24.02
C ASP A 612 3.11 -50.08 24.29
N ALA A 613 3.46 -50.94 25.26
CA ALA A 613 4.84 -51.17 25.68
C ALA A 613 5.52 -52.42 25.08
N SER A 614 4.88 -53.14 24.14
CA SER A 614 5.44 -54.40 23.62
C SER A 614 5.41 -54.56 22.09
N GLU A 615 6.12 -53.68 21.38
CA GLU A 615 6.66 -54.00 20.04
C GLU A 615 8.19 -54.12 20.10
N SER A 616 8.71 -55.07 20.88
CA SER A 616 10.06 -55.63 20.69
C SER A 616 10.39 -56.76 21.69
N ALA A 617 9.77 -57.93 21.53
CA ALA A 617 10.41 -59.22 21.83
C ALA A 617 9.50 -60.39 21.41
N SER A 618 10.05 -61.33 20.67
CA SER A 618 9.36 -62.47 20.09
C SER A 618 9.40 -63.73 20.98
N SER A 619 8.25 -64.45 21.00
CA SER A 619 8.05 -65.90 21.25
C SER A 619 7.80 -66.39 22.70
N PRO A 620 7.22 -67.60 22.92
CA PRO A 620 5.81 -67.95 22.63
C PRO A 620 5.07 -68.70 23.78
N LYS A 621 3.72 -68.61 23.76
CA LYS A 621 2.68 -69.53 24.26
C LYS A 621 2.80 -70.21 25.65
N GLY A 622 1.79 -69.97 26.50
CA GLY A 622 1.26 -71.01 27.40
C GLY A 622 0.40 -70.55 28.60
N ALA A 623 -0.84 -71.06 28.65
CA ALA A 623 -1.72 -71.30 29.81
C ALA A 623 -2.63 -70.18 30.36
N TYR A 624 -3.92 -70.52 30.42
CA TYR A 624 -5.02 -69.85 31.13
C TYR A 624 -4.75 -69.71 32.64
N ALA A 625 -4.85 -68.49 33.17
CA ALA A 625 -5.15 -68.17 34.58
C ALA A 625 -5.72 -66.72 34.66
N PRO A 626 -6.55 -66.38 35.67
CA PRO A 626 -7.60 -65.37 35.54
C PRO A 626 -7.11 -63.93 35.70
N ALA A 627 -7.93 -63.00 35.20
CA ALA A 627 -7.78 -61.56 35.25
C ALA A 627 -7.38 -61.06 36.66
N VAL A 628 -6.16 -60.52 36.74
CA VAL A 628 -5.72 -59.65 37.83
C VAL A 628 -6.01 -58.22 37.36
N ASP A 629 -6.71 -57.44 38.20
CA ASP A 629 -6.89 -56.00 38.02
C ASP A 629 -5.55 -55.37 37.62
N GLY A 630 -5.44 -54.90 36.38
CA GLY A 630 -4.27 -54.17 35.93
C GLY A 630 -4.22 -52.85 36.69
N GLU A 631 -3.13 -52.63 37.43
CA GLU A 631 -2.84 -51.31 38.01
C GLU A 631 -2.76 -50.31 36.86
N MET A 632 -3.74 -49.39 36.76
CA MET A 632 -3.69 -48.30 35.80
C MET A 632 -2.48 -47.42 36.13
N GLU A 633 -1.52 -47.38 35.21
CA GLU A 633 -0.35 -46.51 35.30
C GLU A 633 -0.73 -45.10 34.81
N TYR A 634 -0.33 -44.08 35.57
CA TYR A 634 -0.61 -42.68 35.26
C TYR A 634 0.69 -41.93 35.02
N ILE A 635 0.77 -41.20 33.91
CA ILE A 635 1.86 -40.25 33.68
C ILE A 635 1.40 -38.85 34.11
N THR A 636 2.15 -38.23 35.01
CA THR A 636 1.82 -36.89 35.52
C THR A 636 2.58 -35.80 34.77
N ILE A 637 1.85 -34.83 34.22
CA ILE A 637 2.42 -33.62 33.58
C ILE A 637 2.05 -32.39 34.41
N LYS A 638 3.04 -31.62 34.86
CA LYS A 638 2.80 -30.38 35.63
C LYS A 638 2.52 -29.20 34.72
N ALA A 639 1.66 -28.28 35.17
CA ALA A 639 1.26 -27.09 34.41
C ALA A 639 0.87 -25.91 35.34
N HIS A 640 0.51 -24.78 34.73
CA HIS A 640 0.10 -23.54 35.38
C HIS A 640 -1.38 -23.26 35.09
N CYS A 641 -2.21 -23.19 36.13
CA CYS A 641 -3.65 -22.96 36.08
C CYS A 641 -3.97 -21.73 35.24
N ILE A 642 -3.27 -20.63 35.51
CA ILE A 642 -3.53 -19.35 34.87
C ILE A 642 -3.29 -19.39 33.35
N VAL A 643 -2.20 -20.03 32.92
CA VAL A 643 -1.87 -20.17 31.49
C VAL A 643 -2.91 -21.05 30.81
N ILE A 644 -3.23 -22.21 31.38
CA ILE A 644 -4.20 -23.14 30.81
C ILE A 644 -5.60 -22.52 30.72
N ALA A 645 -6.08 -21.91 31.81
CA ALA A 645 -7.40 -21.29 31.86
C ALA A 645 -7.52 -20.07 30.91
N SER A 646 -6.42 -19.35 30.69
CA SER A 646 -6.41 -18.22 29.74
C SER A 646 -6.43 -18.64 28.27
N ARG A 647 -6.08 -19.90 27.97
CA ARG A 647 -5.91 -20.40 26.60
C ARG A 647 -6.89 -21.50 26.21
N CYS A 648 -7.66 -22.03 27.16
CA CYS A 648 -8.68 -23.05 26.93
C CYS A 648 -9.89 -22.84 27.85
N ASP A 649 -11.03 -22.54 27.25
CA ASP A 649 -12.29 -22.25 27.94
C ASP A 649 -12.82 -23.46 28.71
N TRP A 650 -12.69 -24.66 28.15
CA TRP A 650 -13.09 -25.89 28.82
C TRP A 650 -12.31 -26.07 30.13
N PHE A 651 -10.98 -25.93 30.09
CA PHE A 651 -10.17 -26.04 31.31
C PHE A 651 -10.42 -24.88 32.28
N ARG A 652 -10.69 -23.66 31.78
CA ARG A 652 -11.09 -22.53 32.63
C ARG A 652 -12.35 -22.87 33.44
N LYS A 653 -13.39 -23.36 32.76
CA LYS A 653 -14.64 -23.81 33.40
C LYS A 653 -14.35 -24.91 34.42
N ALA A 654 -13.56 -25.93 34.06
CA ALA A 654 -13.21 -27.03 34.97
C ALA A 654 -12.47 -26.54 36.23
N LEU A 655 -11.48 -25.66 36.09
CA LEU A 655 -10.65 -25.15 37.17
C LEU A 655 -11.36 -24.11 38.07
N LEU A 656 -12.46 -23.53 37.59
CA LEU A 656 -13.31 -22.56 38.32
C LEU A 656 -14.64 -23.14 38.80
N SER A 657 -14.95 -24.40 38.46
CA SER A 657 -16.26 -25.02 38.69
C SER A 657 -16.62 -25.30 40.16
N GLY A 658 -15.65 -25.32 41.08
CA GLY A 658 -15.84 -25.83 42.44
C GLY A 658 -15.86 -27.37 42.53
N MET A 659 -15.66 -28.09 41.41
CA MET A 659 -15.60 -29.56 41.37
C MET A 659 -14.20 -30.10 41.76
N LYS A 660 -14.02 -31.42 41.73
CA LYS A 660 -12.78 -32.10 42.17
C LYS A 660 -11.54 -31.54 41.48
N GLU A 661 -11.66 -31.21 40.20
CA GLU A 661 -10.62 -30.64 39.35
C GLU A 661 -10.16 -29.28 39.86
N SER A 662 -11.12 -28.43 40.28
CA SER A 662 -10.83 -27.11 40.84
C SER A 662 -10.22 -27.16 42.24
N ILE A 663 -10.59 -28.15 43.05
CA ILE A 663 -10.15 -28.30 44.45
C ILE A 663 -8.73 -28.90 44.50
N HIS A 664 -8.51 -29.99 43.76
CA HIS A 664 -7.22 -30.69 43.76
C HIS A 664 -6.23 -30.12 42.75
N LYS A 665 -6.68 -29.19 41.88
CA LYS A 665 -5.90 -28.66 40.75
C LYS A 665 -5.28 -29.79 39.92
N ARG A 666 -6.12 -30.81 39.67
CA ARG A 666 -5.71 -32.06 39.02
C ARG A 666 -6.79 -32.54 38.07
N ILE A 667 -6.42 -32.77 36.82
CA ILE A 667 -7.33 -33.19 35.75
C ILE A 667 -6.83 -34.52 35.18
N VAL A 668 -7.70 -35.53 35.15
CA VAL A 668 -7.41 -36.83 34.56
C VAL A 668 -7.76 -36.79 33.08
N ILE A 669 -6.83 -37.21 32.23
CA ILE A 669 -6.95 -37.23 30.78
C ILE A 669 -7.04 -38.68 30.31
N HIS A 670 -8.05 -38.95 29.50
CA HIS A 670 -8.33 -40.26 28.93
C HIS A 670 -8.12 -40.24 27.41
N ASP A 671 -7.95 -41.42 26.81
CA ASP A 671 -7.99 -41.64 25.35
C ASP A 671 -6.93 -40.82 24.58
N THR A 672 -5.74 -40.65 25.14
CA THR A 672 -4.65 -39.96 24.45
C THR A 672 -3.28 -40.42 24.95
N THR A 673 -2.28 -40.34 24.08
CA THR A 673 -0.90 -40.64 24.48
C THR A 673 -0.27 -39.45 25.22
N PRO A 674 0.64 -39.70 26.17
CA PRO A 674 1.39 -38.64 26.86
C PRO A 674 2.10 -37.67 25.93
N GLN A 675 2.63 -38.19 24.81
CA GLN A 675 3.35 -37.41 23.80
C GLN A 675 2.41 -36.47 23.06
N LEU A 676 1.25 -36.98 22.63
CA LEU A 676 0.26 -36.16 21.91
C LEU A 676 -0.34 -35.08 22.81
N PHE A 677 -0.67 -35.42 24.05
CA PHE A 677 -1.17 -34.45 25.01
C PHE A 677 -0.12 -33.38 25.34
N LEU A 678 1.17 -33.72 25.36
CA LEU A 678 2.23 -32.73 25.52
C LEU A 678 2.28 -31.75 24.34
N ILE A 679 2.09 -32.21 23.10
CA ILE A 679 2.00 -31.34 21.91
C ILE A 679 0.80 -30.39 22.02
N PHE A 680 -0.35 -30.91 22.46
CA PHE A 680 -1.54 -30.09 22.72
C PHE A 680 -1.29 -29.04 23.80
N LEU A 681 -0.61 -29.38 24.90
CA LEU A 681 -0.21 -28.41 25.91
C LEU A 681 0.81 -27.41 25.38
N GLU A 682 1.79 -27.83 24.59
CA GLU A 682 2.75 -26.93 23.95
C GLU A 682 2.04 -25.91 23.06
N TYR A 683 0.96 -26.29 22.36
CA TYR A 683 0.11 -25.36 21.63
C TYR A 683 -0.59 -24.36 22.56
N LEU A 684 -1.18 -24.80 23.68
CA LEU A 684 -1.82 -23.86 24.62
C LEU A 684 -0.82 -22.83 25.16
N TYR A 685 0.41 -23.24 25.46
CA TYR A 685 1.47 -22.33 25.93
C TYR A 685 2.09 -21.50 24.81
N GLY A 686 2.25 -22.05 23.61
CA GLY A 686 3.04 -21.44 22.55
C GLY A 686 2.24 -20.81 21.43
N GLY A 687 0.94 -21.11 21.33
CA GLY A 687 0.07 -20.73 20.22
C GLY A 687 0.45 -21.37 18.88
N GLN A 688 1.40 -22.30 18.86
CA GLN A 688 1.95 -22.91 17.64
C GLN A 688 2.14 -24.41 17.79
N VAL A 689 2.01 -25.12 16.68
CA VAL A 689 2.29 -26.55 16.56
C VAL A 689 2.98 -26.81 15.23
N ASP A 690 4.04 -27.63 15.26
CA ASP A 690 4.69 -28.11 14.03
C ASP A 690 3.94 -29.34 13.52
N THR A 691 3.07 -29.14 12.54
CA THR A 691 2.27 -30.21 11.94
C THR A 691 3.06 -31.07 10.97
N GLY A 692 4.22 -30.61 10.48
CA GLY A 692 4.99 -31.32 9.46
C GLY A 692 5.69 -32.58 9.97
N GLN A 693 5.81 -32.74 11.29
CA GLN A 693 6.44 -33.90 11.94
C GLN A 693 5.41 -34.93 12.42
N LEU A 694 4.12 -34.64 12.32
CA LEU A 694 3.04 -35.49 12.85
C LEU A 694 2.53 -36.43 11.77
N SER A 695 2.24 -37.68 12.15
CA SER A 695 1.56 -38.62 11.25
C SER A 695 0.10 -38.23 11.05
N THR A 696 -0.54 -38.77 10.00
CA THR A 696 -1.97 -38.60 9.73
C THR A 696 -2.83 -39.01 10.94
N GLU A 697 -2.49 -40.11 11.61
CA GLU A 697 -3.15 -40.57 12.83
C GLU A 697 -2.97 -39.58 13.99
N GLN A 698 -1.75 -39.10 14.23
CA GLN A 698 -1.48 -38.12 15.28
C GLN A 698 -2.22 -36.80 15.05
N LEU A 699 -2.34 -36.34 13.80
CA LEU A 699 -3.10 -35.14 13.44
C LEU A 699 -4.61 -35.34 13.63
N ALA A 700 -5.14 -36.51 13.28
CA ALA A 700 -6.55 -36.86 13.53
C ALA A 700 -6.85 -36.90 15.04
N ASP A 701 -5.98 -37.52 15.84
CA ASP A 701 -6.11 -37.56 17.30
C ASP A 701 -5.95 -36.17 17.91
N LEU A 702 -5.05 -35.32 17.38
CA LEU A 702 -4.90 -33.93 17.83
C LEU A 702 -6.15 -33.11 17.52
N MET A 703 -6.77 -33.32 16.35
CA MET A 703 -8.03 -32.70 15.97
C MET A 703 -9.16 -33.13 16.91
N GLN A 704 -9.27 -34.43 17.22
CA GLN A 704 -10.22 -34.96 18.19
C GLN A 704 -10.02 -34.34 19.58
N LEU A 705 -8.77 -34.27 20.04
CA LEU A 705 -8.41 -33.69 21.34
C LEU A 705 -8.78 -32.20 21.40
N SER A 706 -8.57 -31.49 20.30
CA SER A 706 -8.91 -30.07 20.16
C SER A 706 -10.41 -29.83 20.20
N ASP A 707 -11.19 -30.68 19.54
CA ASP A 707 -12.66 -30.64 19.61
C ASP A 707 -13.17 -30.93 21.03
N ARG A 708 -12.65 -31.99 21.67
CA ARG A 708 -13.02 -32.40 23.04
C ARG A 708 -12.82 -31.29 24.07
N TYR A 709 -11.77 -30.48 23.92
CA TYR A 709 -11.43 -29.40 24.86
C TYR A 709 -11.77 -27.99 24.34
N GLU A 710 -12.62 -27.88 23.32
CA GLU A 710 -13.10 -26.59 22.78
C GLU A 710 -11.96 -25.65 22.32
N VAL A 711 -10.92 -26.20 21.67
CA VAL A 711 -9.77 -25.45 21.11
C VAL A 711 -9.90 -25.36 19.59
N ASP A 712 -10.88 -24.59 19.12
CA ASP A 712 -11.27 -24.51 17.71
C ASP A 712 -10.12 -24.13 16.75
N CYS A 713 -9.25 -23.21 17.17
CA CYS A 713 -8.10 -22.81 16.36
C CYS A 713 -7.14 -23.98 16.09
N LEU A 714 -6.90 -24.84 17.08
CA LEU A 714 -6.03 -26.02 16.90
C LEU A 714 -6.72 -27.11 16.08
N LYS A 715 -8.05 -27.25 16.25
CA LYS A 715 -8.87 -28.13 15.41
C LYS A 715 -8.74 -27.75 13.94
N GLN A 716 -8.88 -26.46 13.61
CA GLN A 716 -8.73 -25.93 12.24
C GLN A 716 -7.30 -26.10 11.70
N ILE A 717 -6.27 -25.87 12.51
CA ILE A 717 -4.87 -26.11 12.11
C ILE A 717 -4.64 -27.59 11.76
N SER A 718 -5.22 -28.50 12.57
CA SER A 718 -5.12 -29.93 12.34
C SER A 718 -5.90 -30.36 11.09
N GLU A 719 -7.10 -29.80 10.90
CA GLU A 719 -7.96 -30.00 9.73
C GLU A 719 -7.24 -29.60 8.42
N ASP A 720 -6.63 -28.42 8.39
CA ASP A 720 -5.86 -27.95 7.23
C ASP A 720 -4.60 -28.78 6.97
N ALA A 721 -3.94 -29.28 8.02
CA ALA A 721 -2.80 -30.18 7.84
C ALA A 721 -3.23 -31.52 7.23
N LEU A 722 -4.35 -32.10 7.69
CA LEU A 722 -4.90 -33.35 7.19
C LEU A 722 -5.32 -33.26 5.71
N LYS A 723 -5.82 -32.11 5.25
CA LYS A 723 -6.17 -31.89 3.83
C LYS A 723 -5.00 -32.12 2.89
N ASN A 724 -3.79 -31.76 3.31
CA ASN A 724 -2.58 -31.93 2.50
C ASN A 724 -2.05 -33.37 2.52
N LEU A 725 -2.63 -34.24 3.35
CA LEU A 725 -2.25 -35.65 3.50
C LEU A 725 -3.30 -36.60 2.91
N ILE A 726 -4.29 -36.09 2.19
CA ILE A 726 -5.29 -36.92 1.50
C ILE A 726 -4.62 -37.65 0.33
N ASP A 727 -4.68 -38.97 0.36
CA ASP A 727 -4.24 -39.89 -0.68
C ASP A 727 -5.23 -41.05 -0.87
N GLU A 728 -4.92 -42.00 -1.76
CA GLU A 728 -5.81 -43.13 -2.08
C GLU A 728 -6.14 -44.01 -0.86
N ASP A 729 -5.21 -44.14 0.08
CA ASP A 729 -5.34 -45.01 1.26
C ASP A 729 -6.02 -44.28 2.44
N SER A 730 -5.80 -42.97 2.57
CA SER A 730 -6.29 -42.16 3.69
C SER A 730 -7.63 -41.47 3.43
N ALA A 731 -8.05 -41.28 2.18
CA ALA A 731 -9.22 -40.45 1.84
C ALA A 731 -10.52 -40.89 2.53
N LEU A 732 -10.82 -42.20 2.55
CA LEU A 732 -12.04 -42.73 3.19
C LEU A 732 -11.98 -42.59 4.71
N PHE A 733 -10.84 -42.90 5.31
CA PHE A 733 -10.61 -42.73 6.74
C PHE A 733 -10.79 -41.26 7.16
N LEU A 734 -10.14 -40.34 6.44
CA LEU A 734 -10.23 -38.91 6.72
C LEU A 734 -11.63 -38.35 6.50
N LEU A 735 -12.38 -38.87 5.53
CA LEU A 735 -13.79 -38.51 5.34
C LEU A 735 -14.65 -38.90 6.57
N GLY A 736 -14.47 -40.12 7.09
CA GLY A 736 -15.16 -40.58 8.30
C GLY A 736 -14.84 -39.74 9.53
N ILE A 737 -13.55 -39.43 9.74
CA ILE A 737 -13.11 -38.54 10.82
C ILE A 737 -13.68 -37.12 10.63
N ALA A 738 -13.69 -36.60 9.40
CA ALA A 738 -14.20 -35.27 9.11
C ALA A 738 -15.71 -35.13 9.36
N ASP A 739 -16.49 -36.17 9.05
CA ASP A 739 -17.91 -36.26 9.40
C ASP A 739 -18.11 -36.28 10.93
N GLN A 740 -17.39 -37.18 11.62
CA GLN A 740 -17.51 -37.36 13.07
C GLN A 740 -17.26 -36.08 13.86
N PHE A 741 -16.21 -35.32 13.49
CA PHE A 741 -15.84 -34.07 14.17
C PHE A 741 -16.39 -32.82 13.48
N ASN A 742 -17.27 -32.96 12.48
CA ASN A 742 -17.85 -31.83 11.73
C ASN A 742 -16.75 -30.87 11.19
N ALA A 743 -15.67 -31.44 10.67
CA ALA A 743 -14.54 -30.76 10.04
C ALA A 743 -14.85 -30.52 8.56
N ARG A 744 -15.54 -29.41 8.27
CA ARG A 744 -16.19 -29.17 6.96
C ARG A 744 -15.19 -29.03 5.81
N ALA A 745 -14.08 -28.33 6.02
CA ALA A 745 -13.08 -28.10 4.98
C ALA A 745 -12.35 -29.40 4.62
N LEU A 746 -12.03 -30.24 5.61
CA LEU A 746 -11.46 -31.57 5.37
C LEU A 746 -12.47 -32.49 4.69
N ARG A 747 -13.74 -32.47 5.13
CA ARG A 747 -14.82 -33.26 4.51
C ARG A 747 -14.95 -32.93 3.02
N THR A 748 -15.05 -31.64 2.67
CA THR A 748 -15.18 -31.21 1.27
C THR A 748 -13.98 -31.65 0.44
N ALA A 749 -12.75 -31.44 0.93
CA ALA A 749 -11.54 -31.87 0.22
C ALA A 749 -11.47 -33.39 0.02
N ALA A 750 -11.87 -34.18 1.03
CA ALA A 750 -11.90 -35.63 0.92
C ALA A 750 -12.95 -36.11 -0.08
N LEU A 751 -14.17 -35.54 -0.07
CA LEU A 751 -15.22 -35.86 -1.04
C LEU A 751 -14.80 -35.52 -2.48
N GLU A 752 -14.18 -34.35 -2.69
CA GLU A 752 -13.66 -33.95 -3.99
C GLU A 752 -12.59 -34.91 -4.50
N PHE A 753 -11.65 -35.31 -3.64
CA PHE A 753 -10.61 -36.27 -3.98
C PHE A 753 -11.17 -37.65 -4.32
N ILE A 754 -12.13 -38.16 -3.55
CA ILE A 754 -12.79 -39.46 -3.80
C ILE A 754 -13.56 -39.41 -5.12
N ALA A 755 -14.26 -38.31 -5.42
CA ALA A 755 -15.02 -38.15 -6.65
C ALA A 755 -14.13 -38.17 -7.91
N LEU A 756 -12.87 -37.71 -7.79
CA LEU A 756 -11.87 -37.78 -8.84
C LEU A 756 -11.23 -39.17 -8.97
N ASN A 757 -11.14 -39.92 -7.86
CA ASN A 757 -10.44 -41.22 -7.77
C ASN A 757 -11.42 -42.36 -7.41
N LYS A 758 -12.30 -42.69 -8.36
CA LYS A 758 -13.43 -43.60 -8.14
C LYS A 758 -13.06 -45.02 -7.74
N ASP A 759 -11.84 -45.47 -8.02
CA ASP A 759 -11.40 -46.81 -7.65
C ASP A 759 -11.30 -46.99 -6.13
N ILE A 760 -11.23 -45.90 -5.36
CA ILE A 760 -11.18 -45.89 -3.89
C ILE A 760 -12.44 -46.54 -3.28
N ILE A 761 -13.62 -46.38 -3.88
CA ILE A 761 -14.87 -46.96 -3.35
C ILE A 761 -14.90 -48.49 -3.42
N LYS A 762 -13.96 -49.12 -4.14
CA LYS A 762 -13.83 -50.58 -4.20
C LYS A 762 -13.09 -51.15 -2.99
N SER A 763 -12.49 -50.29 -2.16
CA SER A 763 -11.81 -50.67 -0.93
C SER A 763 -12.80 -51.20 0.10
N GLU A 764 -12.38 -52.18 0.91
CA GLU A 764 -13.18 -52.70 2.03
C GLU A 764 -13.52 -51.60 3.05
N VAL A 765 -12.65 -50.59 3.19
CA VAL A 765 -12.80 -49.45 4.11
C VAL A 765 -14.03 -48.59 3.77
N PHE A 766 -14.52 -48.62 2.53
CA PHE A 766 -15.72 -47.86 2.14
C PHE A 766 -16.96 -48.37 2.87
N TYR A 767 -17.05 -49.69 3.09
CA TYR A 767 -18.20 -50.31 3.76
C TYR A 767 -18.20 -50.06 5.27
N ASP A 768 -17.11 -49.57 5.84
CA ASP A 768 -17.01 -49.18 7.25
C ASP A 768 -17.57 -47.76 7.51
N LEU A 769 -17.84 -46.98 6.46
CA LEU A 769 -18.43 -45.64 6.57
C LEU A 769 -19.94 -45.71 6.92
N PRO A 770 -20.53 -44.68 7.56
CA PRO A 770 -21.98 -44.60 7.76
C PRO A 770 -22.77 -44.66 6.44
N GLU A 771 -23.95 -45.30 6.43
CA GLU A 771 -24.79 -45.48 5.22
C GLU A 771 -25.13 -44.16 4.52
N ASP A 772 -25.38 -43.10 5.31
CA ASP A 772 -25.66 -41.75 4.79
C ASP A 772 -24.44 -41.20 4.01
N LEU A 773 -23.23 -41.44 4.51
CA LEU A 773 -21.98 -40.98 3.93
C LEU A 773 -21.60 -41.79 2.67
N GLN A 774 -21.87 -43.10 2.68
CA GLN A 774 -21.73 -43.95 1.50
C GLN A 774 -22.62 -43.45 0.35
N SER A 775 -23.90 -43.17 0.66
CA SER A 775 -24.87 -42.66 -0.32
C SER A 775 -24.42 -41.31 -0.91
N GLU A 776 -23.93 -40.40 -0.07
CA GLU A 776 -23.43 -39.09 -0.50
C GLU A 776 -22.20 -39.21 -1.43
N VAL A 777 -21.28 -40.12 -1.13
CA VAL A 777 -20.10 -40.37 -1.98
C VAL A 777 -20.52 -40.91 -3.36
N GLU A 778 -21.44 -41.87 -3.40
CA GLU A 778 -21.97 -42.43 -4.64
C GLU A 778 -22.71 -41.38 -5.50
N GLU A 779 -23.51 -40.52 -4.86
CA GLU A 779 -24.16 -39.40 -5.52
C GLU A 779 -23.15 -38.42 -6.11
N MET A 780 -22.11 -38.05 -5.34
CA MET A 780 -21.08 -37.10 -5.79
C MET A 780 -20.30 -37.62 -7.00
N ILE A 781 -19.93 -38.90 -7.01
CA ILE A 781 -19.27 -39.54 -8.17
C ILE A 781 -20.16 -39.46 -9.41
N THR A 782 -21.46 -39.75 -9.25
CA THR A 782 -22.45 -39.70 -10.34
C THR A 782 -22.59 -38.29 -10.92
N TRP A 783 -22.62 -37.26 -10.08
CA TRP A 783 -22.67 -35.86 -10.50
C TRP A 783 -21.43 -35.42 -11.28
N VAL A 784 -20.24 -35.82 -10.83
CA VAL A 784 -18.97 -35.50 -11.52
C VAL A 784 -18.87 -36.21 -12.87
N GLU A 785 -19.38 -37.44 -12.99
CA GLU A 785 -19.47 -38.18 -14.26
C GLU A 785 -20.34 -37.49 -15.30
N LEU A 786 -21.51 -37.00 -14.89
CA LEU A 786 -22.42 -36.23 -15.76
C LEU A 786 -21.76 -34.94 -16.26
N ARG A 787 -21.02 -34.24 -15.39
CA ARG A 787 -20.30 -33.00 -15.72
C ARG A 787 -19.15 -33.24 -16.71
N ASN A 788 -18.39 -34.33 -16.55
CA ASN A 788 -17.27 -34.66 -17.45
C ASN A 788 -17.73 -35.13 -18.84
N SER A 789 -18.92 -35.75 -18.94
CA SER A 789 -19.53 -36.11 -20.23
C SER A 789 -19.93 -34.88 -21.06
N GLN A 790 -20.41 -33.81 -20.42
CA GLN A 790 -20.78 -32.56 -21.10
C GLN A 790 -19.57 -31.78 -21.67
N ARG A 791 -18.41 -31.87 -21.02
CA ARG A 791 -17.18 -31.16 -21.43
C ARG A 791 -16.46 -31.79 -22.64
N SER A 792 -16.70 -33.07 -22.92
CA SER A 792 -16.02 -33.81 -24.00
C SER A 792 -16.59 -33.52 -25.39
N GLU A 793 -17.80 -32.94 -25.49
CA GLU A 793 -18.43 -32.60 -26.78
C GLU A 793 -17.94 -31.26 -27.37
N GLU A 794 -17.36 -30.34 -26.58
CA GLU A 794 -16.92 -29.02 -27.04
C GLU A 794 -15.52 -28.98 -27.68
N LEU A 795 -14.68 -30.02 -27.53
CA LEU A 795 -13.31 -30.05 -28.07
C LEU A 795 -13.16 -30.64 -29.49
N SER A 796 -14.27 -30.85 -30.20
CA SER A 796 -14.26 -31.42 -31.56
C SER A 796 -14.75 -30.42 -32.62
N GLY A 797 -13.94 -29.40 -32.93
CA GLY A 797 -14.18 -28.44 -34.03
C GLY A 797 -12.87 -28.00 -34.73
N PRO A 798 -12.88 -27.67 -36.04
CA PRO A 798 -11.73 -27.88 -36.93
C PRO A 798 -10.66 -26.76 -36.94
N LYS A 799 -9.42 -27.18 -37.17
CA LYS A 799 -8.20 -26.36 -37.40
C LYS A 799 -8.22 -25.63 -38.76
N PHE A 800 -7.97 -24.32 -38.82
CA PHE A 800 -7.38 -23.64 -39.99
C PHE A 800 -6.64 -22.31 -39.67
N LEU A 801 -5.35 -22.30 -40.06
CA LEU A 801 -4.47 -21.26 -40.64
C LEU A 801 -3.93 -20.02 -39.87
N ASN A 802 -2.60 -19.89 -40.00
CA ASN A 802 -1.64 -18.84 -39.61
C ASN A 802 -1.87 -17.46 -40.28
N HIS A 803 -1.45 -16.34 -39.66
CA HIS A 803 -0.15 -15.64 -39.90
C HIS A 803 -0.06 -14.27 -39.17
N ASP A 804 1.17 -13.92 -38.79
CA ASP A 804 1.82 -12.62 -38.57
C ASP A 804 1.49 -11.67 -37.41
N SER A 805 2.55 -11.44 -36.62
CA SER A 805 2.77 -10.31 -35.71
C SER A 805 3.04 -9.01 -36.49
N PRO A 806 2.89 -7.85 -35.82
CA PRO A 806 4.08 -7.03 -35.63
C PRO A 806 4.30 -6.57 -34.19
N SER A 807 5.57 -6.69 -33.81
CA SER A 807 6.38 -5.91 -32.88
C SER A 807 5.78 -4.67 -32.20
N SER A 808 5.91 -4.68 -30.86
CA SER A 808 6.31 -3.61 -29.96
C SER A 808 6.22 -2.16 -30.43
N MET A 809 5.51 -1.33 -29.66
CA MET A 809 6.07 -0.17 -28.96
C MET A 809 5.16 0.19 -27.78
N SER A 810 5.71 0.13 -26.56
CA SER A 810 5.16 0.81 -25.39
C SER A 810 5.39 2.32 -25.54
N SER A 811 4.46 3.16 -25.08
CA SER A 811 4.89 4.38 -24.39
C SER A 811 3.86 4.87 -23.39
N SER A 812 4.20 4.60 -22.14
CA SER A 812 3.64 5.02 -20.86
C SER A 812 3.70 6.54 -20.62
N LEU A 813 3.21 7.34 -21.57
CA LEU A 813 3.12 8.80 -21.46
C LEU A 813 1.82 9.40 -22.03
N LEU A 814 1.06 8.68 -22.84
CA LEU A 814 -0.18 9.20 -23.43
C LEU A 814 -1.28 9.40 -22.37
N ASP A 815 -1.40 8.52 -21.38
CA ASP A 815 -2.50 8.63 -20.40
C ASP A 815 -2.34 9.78 -19.40
N ILE A 816 -1.10 10.26 -19.17
CA ILE A 816 -0.84 11.46 -18.35
C ILE A 816 -1.01 12.72 -19.20
N GLU A 817 -0.61 12.68 -20.47
CA GLU A 817 -0.84 13.78 -21.40
C GLU A 817 -2.30 13.91 -21.80
N GLU A 818 -3.12 12.86 -21.83
CA GLU A 818 -4.56 12.94 -22.14
C GLU A 818 -5.34 13.64 -21.01
N LEU A 819 -4.98 13.37 -19.76
CA LEU A 819 -5.52 14.07 -18.59
C LEU A 819 -5.02 15.52 -18.48
N PHE A 820 -3.78 15.82 -18.87
CA PHE A 820 -3.24 17.19 -18.89
C PHE A 820 -3.57 17.99 -20.17
N SER A 821 -3.83 17.33 -21.30
CA SER A 821 -4.27 17.95 -22.56
C SER A 821 -5.76 18.21 -22.58
N ALA A 822 -6.57 17.47 -21.81
CA ALA A 822 -7.91 17.90 -21.43
C ALA A 822 -7.90 19.23 -20.64
N VAL A 823 -6.75 19.60 -20.06
CA VAL A 823 -6.56 20.80 -19.23
C VAL A 823 -5.75 21.90 -19.93
N ASN A 824 -4.97 21.63 -20.98
CA ASN A 824 -4.17 22.64 -21.67
C ASN A 824 -4.90 23.21 -22.89
N ILE A 825 -5.45 24.40 -22.69
CA ILE A 825 -6.11 25.25 -23.68
C ILE A 825 -5.02 26.03 -24.43
N SER A 826 -4.93 25.86 -25.74
CA SER A 826 -4.37 26.87 -26.63
C SER A 826 -5.37 27.16 -27.75
N GLY A 827 -6.19 28.20 -27.55
CA GLY A 827 -6.81 28.93 -28.65
C GLY A 827 -5.83 29.95 -29.19
N ASN A 828 -5.55 29.91 -30.49
CA ASN A 828 -6.08 30.85 -31.49
C ASN A 828 -5.16 31.09 -32.69
N GLU A 829 -5.83 31.15 -33.84
CA GLU A 829 -5.69 32.10 -34.95
C GLU A 829 -4.73 31.87 -36.12
N GLU A 830 -5.36 31.98 -37.28
CA GLU A 830 -4.86 32.11 -38.66
C GLU A 830 -4.17 33.47 -38.87
N GLU A 831 -3.18 33.57 -39.76
CA GLU A 831 -3.21 34.46 -40.95
C GLU A 831 -1.95 34.33 -41.85
N GLN A 832 -2.12 34.78 -43.09
CA GLN A 832 -1.47 34.42 -44.36
C GLN A 832 -0.19 35.20 -44.71
N ALA A 833 0.69 34.63 -45.58
CA ALA A 833 1.14 35.23 -46.88
C ALA A 833 2.31 34.45 -47.57
N SER A 834 2.09 34.09 -48.85
CA SER A 834 2.98 33.92 -50.06
C SER A 834 4.50 33.75 -49.88
N ASP A 835 5.25 32.85 -50.56
CA ASP A 835 5.24 32.49 -51.99
C ASP A 835 6.01 31.17 -52.28
N SER A 836 5.78 30.63 -53.47
CA SER A 836 6.07 29.32 -54.09
C SER A 836 7.41 28.59 -53.87
N SER A 837 7.36 27.25 -53.69
CA SER A 837 7.83 26.26 -54.69
C SER A 837 7.53 24.78 -54.31
N SER A 838 6.66 24.14 -55.13
CA SER A 838 6.59 22.72 -55.56
C SER A 838 6.80 21.53 -54.59
N LEU A 839 5.70 20.76 -54.40
CA LEU A 839 5.49 19.30 -54.64
C LEU A 839 6.58 18.28 -54.18
N GLU A 840 6.29 17.08 -53.65
CA GLU A 840 5.08 16.31 -53.29
C GLU A 840 5.61 15.01 -52.63
N ASP A 841 4.97 14.49 -51.55
CA ASP A 841 4.53 13.08 -51.41
C ASP A 841 4.02 12.71 -49.98
N LEU A 842 2.69 12.81 -49.83
CA LEU A 842 1.68 11.89 -49.21
C LEU A 842 1.70 11.50 -47.69
N PRO A 843 0.58 11.01 -47.08
CA PRO A 843 -0.87 11.13 -47.39
C PRO A 843 -1.78 11.34 -46.13
N LEU A 844 -2.66 12.36 -46.10
CA LEU A 844 -3.77 12.44 -45.10
C LEU A 844 -5.10 12.97 -45.66
N THR A 845 -5.20 13.25 -46.98
CA THR A 845 -6.36 13.92 -47.57
C THR A 845 -7.31 13.00 -48.35
N GLN A 846 -6.94 11.74 -48.58
CA GLN A 846 -7.71 10.83 -49.45
C GLN A 846 -8.99 10.29 -48.78
N ASP A 847 -8.94 10.05 -47.47
CA ASP A 847 -10.06 9.45 -46.71
C ASP A 847 -11.23 10.42 -46.51
N SER A 848 -10.95 11.73 -46.36
CA SER A 848 -12.00 12.74 -46.23
C SER A 848 -12.82 12.93 -47.51
N ALA A 849 -12.17 12.85 -48.68
CA ALA A 849 -12.87 12.97 -49.97
C ALA A 849 -13.73 11.72 -50.26
N GLN A 850 -13.25 10.54 -49.87
CA GLN A 850 -14.00 9.29 -49.99
C GLN A 850 -15.21 9.26 -49.06
N LEU A 851 -15.07 9.78 -47.83
CA LEU A 851 -16.18 9.92 -46.90
C LEU A 851 -17.27 10.84 -47.44
N GLU A 852 -16.92 12.04 -47.92
CA GLU A 852 -17.92 12.96 -48.47
C GLU A 852 -18.61 12.40 -49.72
N ALA A 853 -17.88 11.69 -50.59
CA ALA A 853 -18.45 11.03 -51.76
C ALA A 853 -19.42 9.90 -51.36
N CYS A 854 -19.09 9.11 -50.34
CA CYS A 854 -19.95 8.04 -49.82
C CYS A 854 -21.22 8.61 -49.16
N VAL A 855 -21.08 9.65 -48.34
CA VAL A 855 -22.20 10.31 -47.65
C VAL A 855 -23.15 10.99 -48.63
N ALA A 856 -22.63 11.63 -49.69
CA ALA A 856 -23.45 12.20 -50.75
C ALA A 856 -24.27 11.13 -51.50
N GLN A 857 -23.64 10.00 -51.85
CA GLN A 857 -24.33 8.89 -52.52
C GLN A 857 -25.38 8.22 -51.63
N LEU A 858 -25.11 8.06 -50.33
CA LEU A 858 -26.11 7.53 -49.39
C LEU A 858 -27.28 8.49 -49.20
N ARG A 859 -27.03 9.80 -49.21
CA ARG A 859 -28.08 10.82 -49.08
C ARG A 859 -29.03 10.84 -50.28
N ASP A 860 -28.51 10.59 -51.49
CA ASP A 860 -29.35 10.46 -52.70
C ASP A 860 -30.27 9.22 -52.65
N ILE A 861 -29.86 8.16 -51.95
CA ILE A 861 -30.60 6.89 -51.90
C ILE A 861 -31.57 6.82 -50.72
N VAL A 862 -31.16 7.28 -49.53
CA VAL A 862 -31.93 7.18 -48.28
C VAL A 862 -32.85 8.41 -48.09
N GLY A 863 -32.55 9.52 -48.77
CA GLY A 863 -33.34 10.76 -48.75
C GLY A 863 -32.89 11.78 -47.71
N GLU A 864 -33.30 13.05 -47.90
CA GLU A 864 -32.84 14.19 -47.08
C GLU A 864 -33.35 14.17 -45.62
N SER A 865 -34.30 13.31 -45.28
CA SER A 865 -34.84 13.20 -43.92
C SER A 865 -33.86 12.57 -42.92
N VAL A 866 -32.77 11.96 -43.38
CA VAL A 866 -31.77 11.32 -42.50
C VAL A 866 -30.64 12.30 -42.14
N PRO A 867 -30.38 12.51 -40.82
CA PRO A 867 -29.36 13.42 -40.36
C PRO A 867 -27.97 12.98 -40.81
N ARG A 868 -27.14 13.96 -41.19
CA ARG A 868 -25.82 13.73 -41.80
C ARG A 868 -24.89 12.92 -40.90
N GLU A 869 -24.99 13.12 -39.59
CA GLU A 869 -24.21 12.39 -38.56
C GLU A 869 -24.47 10.88 -38.60
N GLU A 870 -25.70 10.45 -38.91
CA GLU A 870 -26.04 9.04 -39.06
C GLU A 870 -25.40 8.44 -40.32
N LEU A 871 -25.44 9.17 -41.44
CA LEU A 871 -24.83 8.75 -42.71
C LEU A 871 -23.31 8.66 -42.59
N VAL A 872 -22.66 9.63 -41.95
CA VAL A 872 -21.21 9.61 -41.70
C VAL A 872 -20.82 8.41 -40.83
N ARG A 873 -21.58 8.13 -39.77
CA ARG A 873 -21.33 7.00 -38.88
C ARG A 873 -21.43 5.65 -39.60
N VAL A 874 -22.44 5.49 -40.45
CA VAL A 874 -22.64 4.26 -41.21
C VAL A 874 -21.63 4.13 -42.35
N SER A 875 -21.22 5.23 -43.00
CA SER A 875 -20.13 5.24 -43.97
C SER A 875 -18.78 4.86 -43.35
N LEU A 876 -18.45 5.37 -42.16
CA LEU A 876 -17.22 5.02 -41.45
C LEU A 876 -17.22 3.57 -40.98
N ALA A 877 -18.35 3.07 -40.47
CA ALA A 877 -18.49 1.68 -40.05
C ALA A 877 -18.46 0.68 -41.23
N ALA A 878 -18.68 1.16 -42.45
CA ALA A 878 -18.70 0.36 -43.67
C ALA A 878 -17.47 0.59 -44.57
N ASP A 879 -16.40 1.21 -44.06
CA ASP A 879 -15.17 1.56 -44.79
C ASP A 879 -15.43 2.31 -46.11
N TYR A 880 -16.37 3.27 -46.07
CA TYR A 880 -16.79 4.11 -47.19
C TYR A 880 -17.44 3.36 -48.37
N ASP A 881 -17.82 2.08 -48.21
CA ASP A 881 -18.59 1.32 -49.22
C ASP A 881 -20.10 1.57 -49.08
N VAL A 882 -20.70 2.13 -50.13
CA VAL A 882 -22.12 2.55 -50.17
C VAL A 882 -23.08 1.36 -50.04
N ASN A 883 -22.79 0.21 -50.65
CA ASN A 883 -23.70 -0.95 -50.62
C ASN A 883 -23.71 -1.61 -49.24
N ARG A 884 -22.54 -1.69 -48.61
CA ARG A 884 -22.40 -2.21 -47.24
C ARG A 884 -23.05 -1.27 -46.23
N ALA A 885 -22.89 0.03 -46.40
CA ALA A 885 -23.55 1.06 -45.61
C ALA A 885 -25.09 0.99 -45.72
N LEU A 886 -25.64 0.80 -46.92
CA LEU A 886 -27.10 0.64 -47.11
C LEU A 886 -27.64 -0.61 -46.44
N ASN A 887 -26.92 -1.74 -46.51
CA ASN A 887 -27.31 -2.96 -45.80
C ASN A 887 -27.34 -2.75 -44.28
N PHE A 888 -26.33 -2.06 -43.72
CA PHE A 888 -26.32 -1.67 -42.30
C PHE A 888 -27.45 -0.71 -41.93
N PHE A 889 -27.81 0.19 -42.83
CA PHE A 889 -28.88 1.16 -42.61
C PHE A 889 -30.27 0.48 -42.62
N PHE A 890 -30.54 -0.39 -43.59
CA PHE A 890 -31.83 -1.07 -43.74
C PHE A 890 -32.00 -2.29 -42.85
N SER A 891 -30.93 -2.93 -42.38
CA SER A 891 -31.02 -4.04 -41.40
C SER A 891 -31.59 -3.62 -40.04
N ARG A 892 -31.74 -2.32 -39.79
CA ARG A 892 -32.43 -1.78 -38.61
C ARG A 892 -33.96 -1.71 -38.77
N PHE A 893 -34.49 -1.91 -39.97
CA PHE A 893 -35.93 -1.82 -40.28
C PHE A 893 -36.56 -3.16 -40.72
N THR A 894 -35.77 -4.23 -40.78
CA THR A 894 -36.19 -5.63 -40.96
C THR A 894 -36.04 -6.37 -39.65
#